data_AF-A0A821SRW0-F1
#
_entry.id   AF-A0A821SRW0-F1
#
_cell.length_a   1.000
_cell.length_b   1.000
_cell.length_c   1.000
_cell.angle_alpha   90.00
_cell.angle_beta   90.00
_cell.angle_gamma   90.00
#
_symmetry.space_group_name_H-M   'P 1'
#
loop_
_entity.id
_entity.type
_entity.pdbx_description
1 polymer ?
#
loop_
_entity_poly.entity_id
_entity_poly.type
_entity_poly.pdbx_seq_one_letter_code
_entity_poly.pdbx_strand_id
1 'polypeptide(L)'
;MLYHFPSSSIFNSFSEYNRNINKSTLDTVLNSLYDPWIEEQKKINVTYYYLANDSNYHYEFRYEFNANQTTDDHRLMIFTTGRGRTCTDYWRFPVGRRILYAMRDAGFSLLAICSKRRLYETEKFILDNQDVKWIYKSLQRWINRVYYQRFQRYPVLYIHGTSRGAAFAPLIARILPIRALILTVYPGHKSSLTARSSYSHNMQNRLILDTTFANWFYFDYCYNSPLSLTKNLNLCPFENKLWHFYPTPPTFFVALDSDPSIPMKRYTELIKLMRNNSLQLGGQLLNQEESIMLSILSPVNLTPSYMQQNFDLWYNKPYASRIFFEHYNNLAARVTNNTKHGTCRCSKTNFTYWEGFTNITTTWSLQKQAEHKDYVQDIKNFRSMFCEDLCGDIMVYHGIVSRNIGKALDWITKIDLLRHSLLIQDYISRPLRVWMYRKQSLNNGIENFSSQKVDWTVVGKQYQMYTVEYLVQDYFARLNASNNVSRHNIIWVENPMLADFFIVPHDLMYFYLRNKQEILNQTNNDVLWQTLNEGYFQKMLSNMCKRFPYWTMAKTTDQIGSNHIFTFVGRKNMGFLYAKHQKVLRNVIQLVFTDVRQNLVPPKSNLPYSHRDKAMSYRHGYDIVIPQFTDLKLNESLFSIRNSSSYNKKILFFFAANLSHTIALHSASPRLTSLWSNFSIVRKSTTTTTIEGISYETLLIADDNATSDEYIKSMLRSVFSICPETFRPWSYRIYEAIQLGVIPVILADNVVLPFERFISWQSFSVKINVSNLHEIINRVSNITSFKRYIAQKLRYASSYSHIFRWPYAIDNRVRYKKETLVTNEYFNGNAPNVFRYISLEMRCRRLEQLYRFTSDTSSPISIAAQQKACNNHPTICPCHSKWPPLAFQEYI
;
A
#
# COMPACT_ATOMS: atom_id res chain seq x y z
N MET A 1 32.04 -14.53 -29.37
CA MET A 1 32.68 -13.65 -30.36
C MET A 1 32.68 -12.24 -29.82
N LEU A 2 33.83 -11.56 -29.89
CA LEU A 2 33.98 -10.17 -29.45
C LEU A 2 33.28 -9.22 -30.44
N TYR A 3 32.79 -8.08 -29.95
CA TYR A 3 32.99 -6.80 -30.63
C TYR A 3 33.15 -5.69 -29.59
N HIS A 4 34.29 -5.01 -29.66
CA HIS A 4 34.70 -3.88 -28.84
C HIS A 4 35.00 -2.69 -29.78
N PHE A 5 35.53 -1.60 -29.23
CA PHE A 5 36.00 -0.37 -29.92
C PHE A 5 34.94 0.66 -30.35
N PRO A 6 35.32 1.96 -30.50
CA PRO A 6 36.32 2.68 -29.71
C PRO A 6 35.86 4.07 -29.22
N SER A 7 36.52 4.57 -28.19
CA SER A 7 36.57 5.99 -27.83
C SER A 7 37.77 6.69 -28.51
N SER A 8 37.66 8.01 -28.68
CA SER A 8 38.70 8.98 -29.12
C SER A 8 38.91 9.20 -30.62
N SER A 9 38.62 10.43 -31.05
CA SER A 9 39.42 11.27 -31.96
C SER A 9 38.87 12.71 -31.93
N ILE A 10 39.60 13.68 -32.50
CA ILE A 10 39.31 15.14 -32.47
C ILE A 10 39.55 15.83 -31.10
N PHE A 11 40.78 15.75 -30.62
CA PHE A 11 41.48 16.86 -29.95
C PHE A 11 42.98 16.71 -30.28
N ASN A 12 43.42 17.31 -31.40
CA ASN A 12 44.83 17.45 -31.76
C ASN A 12 45.01 18.48 -32.89
N SER A 13 44.94 19.76 -32.52
CA SER A 13 45.64 20.87 -33.17
C SER A 13 45.67 22.05 -32.18
N PHE A 14 46.70 22.90 -32.28
CA PHE A 14 47.00 24.06 -31.40
C PHE A 14 47.69 23.79 -30.04
N SER A 15 48.90 23.25 -30.12
CA SER A 15 50.10 23.96 -29.64
C SER A 15 50.93 24.34 -30.88
N GLU A 16 51.70 25.43 -30.99
CA GLU A 16 52.39 26.24 -29.97
C GLU A 16 52.44 27.73 -30.37
N TYR A 17 52.30 28.66 -29.41
CA TYR A 17 53.15 29.87 -29.34
C TYR A 17 53.04 30.53 -27.95
N ASN A 18 54.18 30.91 -27.35
CA ASN A 18 54.24 31.48 -26.00
C ASN A 18 54.04 33.01 -25.99
N ARG A 19 53.36 33.55 -24.96
CA ARG A 19 54.01 34.27 -23.83
C ARG A 19 53.02 34.99 -22.88
N ASN A 20 53.17 34.69 -21.58
CA ASN A 20 52.99 35.57 -20.41
C ASN A 20 51.71 36.43 -20.25
N ILE A 21 50.63 35.84 -19.70
CA ILE A 21 49.75 36.50 -18.71
C ILE A 21 49.44 35.49 -17.58
N ASN A 22 49.41 35.94 -16.32
CA ASN A 22 49.26 35.08 -15.14
C ASN A 22 47.93 34.30 -15.12
N LYS A 23 48.02 32.98 -15.25
CA LYS A 23 46.87 32.05 -15.28
C LYS A 23 46.12 31.96 -13.95
N SER A 24 46.82 32.09 -12.81
CA SER A 24 46.24 31.98 -11.47
C SER A 24 45.17 33.03 -11.16
N THR A 25 45.37 34.27 -11.60
CA THR A 25 44.40 35.36 -11.42
C THR A 25 43.19 35.24 -12.35
N LEU A 26 43.36 34.68 -13.56
CA LEU A 26 42.23 34.50 -14.48
C LEU A 26 41.34 33.32 -14.06
N ASP A 27 41.94 32.20 -13.64
CA ASP A 27 41.20 31.03 -13.17
C ASP A 27 40.44 31.33 -11.85
N THR A 28 40.93 32.24 -11.00
CA THR A 28 40.20 32.64 -9.77
C THR A 28 38.99 33.52 -10.08
N VAL A 29 39.07 34.39 -11.11
CA VAL A 29 37.93 35.21 -11.55
C VAL A 29 36.93 34.37 -12.35
N LEU A 30 37.38 33.47 -13.22
CA LEU A 30 36.49 32.56 -13.96
C LEU A 30 35.79 31.55 -13.03
N ASN A 31 36.46 31.07 -11.97
CA ASN A 31 35.82 30.28 -10.92
C ASN A 31 34.96 31.12 -9.93
N SER A 32 34.94 32.45 -10.03
CA SER A 32 33.93 33.29 -9.36
C SER A 32 32.64 33.46 -10.20
N LEU A 33 32.69 33.11 -11.49
CA LEU A 33 31.54 32.96 -12.39
C LEU A 33 31.10 31.49 -12.50
N TYR A 34 31.41 30.67 -11.49
CA TYR A 34 31.04 29.26 -11.41
C TYR A 34 29.55 29.12 -11.07
N ASP A 35 28.68 29.32 -12.07
CA ASP A 35 27.23 29.14 -11.94
C ASP A 35 26.90 27.63 -11.79
N PRO A 36 26.43 27.17 -10.60
CA PRO A 36 26.09 25.76 -10.39
C PRO A 36 24.95 25.27 -11.31
N TRP A 37 24.15 26.18 -11.89
CA TRP A 37 23.04 25.85 -12.78
C TRP A 37 23.48 25.26 -14.13
N ILE A 38 24.69 25.59 -14.63
CA ILE A 38 25.16 25.08 -15.93
C ILE A 38 25.52 23.59 -15.83
N GLU A 39 26.05 23.15 -14.68
CA GLU A 39 26.21 21.73 -14.36
C GLU A 39 24.85 21.04 -14.10
N GLU A 40 23.88 21.74 -13.50
CA GLU A 40 22.55 21.17 -13.23
C GLU A 40 21.78 20.85 -14.52
N GLN A 41 21.91 21.68 -15.57
CA GLN A 41 21.35 21.35 -16.89
C GLN A 41 21.90 20.05 -17.49
N LYS A 42 23.15 19.66 -17.18
CA LYS A 42 23.73 18.38 -17.64
C LYS A 42 23.14 17.16 -16.94
N LYS A 43 22.35 17.33 -15.86
CA LYS A 43 21.68 16.22 -15.14
C LYS A 43 20.24 15.97 -15.59
N ILE A 44 19.71 16.76 -16.53
CA ILE A 44 18.35 16.58 -17.05
C ILE A 44 18.37 15.48 -18.14
N ASN A 45 17.98 14.25 -17.77
CA ASN A 45 17.76 13.15 -18.72
C ASN A 45 16.51 13.41 -19.58
N VAL A 46 16.63 14.24 -20.61
CA VAL A 46 15.61 14.40 -21.66
C VAL A 46 15.53 13.10 -22.46
N THR A 47 14.36 12.45 -22.49
CA THR A 47 14.15 11.20 -23.25
C THR A 47 12.93 11.32 -24.14
N TYR A 48 13.10 11.05 -25.44
CA TYR A 48 12.11 11.33 -26.48
C TYR A 48 11.18 10.13 -26.73
N TYR A 49 9.88 10.39 -26.94
CA TYR A 49 8.88 9.37 -27.23
C TYR A 49 7.92 9.83 -28.35
N TYR A 50 8.02 9.21 -29.52
CA TYR A 50 7.14 9.46 -30.67
C TYR A 50 6.16 8.29 -30.80
N LEU A 51 4.86 8.53 -30.53
CA LEU A 51 3.92 7.44 -30.22
C LEU A 51 2.58 7.45 -30.99
N ALA A 52 2.32 8.48 -31.81
CA ALA A 52 1.17 8.54 -32.72
C ALA A 52 1.63 8.53 -34.18
N ASN A 53 0.83 7.94 -35.08
CA ASN A 53 1.13 7.95 -36.51
C ASN A 53 0.86 9.32 -37.14
N ASP A 54 -0.08 10.09 -36.59
CA ASP A 54 -0.31 11.48 -36.96
C ASP A 54 0.67 12.40 -36.22
N SER A 55 1.50 13.10 -36.98
CA SER A 55 2.51 14.05 -36.47
C SER A 55 1.92 15.26 -35.73
N ASN A 56 0.63 15.55 -35.90
CA ASN A 56 -0.08 16.62 -35.18
C ASN A 56 -0.29 16.31 -33.70
N TYR A 57 -0.34 15.03 -33.33
CA TYR A 57 -0.53 14.55 -31.95
C TYR A 57 0.74 13.93 -31.37
N HIS A 58 1.91 14.39 -31.83
CA HIS A 58 3.20 14.08 -31.22
C HIS A 58 3.40 14.91 -29.94
N TYR A 59 3.59 14.20 -28.82
CA TYR A 59 3.86 14.77 -27.51
C TYR A 59 5.23 14.31 -27.02
N GLU A 60 6.12 15.27 -26.74
CA GLU A 60 7.39 15.00 -26.06
C GLU A 60 7.17 15.04 -24.53
N PHE A 61 7.79 14.12 -23.80
CA PHE A 61 7.69 14.00 -22.34
C PHE A 61 9.05 14.29 -21.70
N ARG A 62 9.24 15.51 -21.20
CA ARG A 62 10.51 15.91 -20.54
C ARG A 62 10.42 15.59 -19.06
N TYR A 63 11.18 14.59 -18.63
CA TYR A 63 11.19 14.09 -17.26
C TYR A 63 12.47 14.45 -16.53
N GLU A 64 12.33 14.91 -15.29
CA GLU A 64 13.44 15.20 -14.38
C GLU A 64 13.20 14.44 -13.07
N PHE A 65 14.10 13.52 -12.72
CA PHE A 65 14.03 12.79 -11.46
C PHE A 65 14.71 13.60 -10.36
N ASN A 66 13.96 13.90 -9.30
CA ASN A 66 14.50 14.52 -8.11
C ASN A 66 15.07 13.44 -7.17
N ALA A 67 16.39 13.42 -7.01
CA ALA A 67 17.07 12.46 -6.15
C ALA A 67 16.84 12.71 -4.64
N ASN A 68 16.46 13.94 -4.26
CA ASN A 68 16.22 14.34 -2.87
C ASN A 68 14.79 14.00 -2.40
N GLN A 69 14.10 13.07 -3.06
CA GLN A 69 12.79 12.59 -2.62
C GLN A 69 12.92 11.78 -1.32
N THR A 70 12.72 12.46 -0.20
CA THR A 70 12.68 11.89 1.16
C THR A 70 11.41 11.08 1.45
N THR A 71 10.40 11.16 0.59
CA THR A 71 9.10 10.49 0.76
C THR A 71 8.96 9.23 -0.10
N ASP A 72 8.53 8.12 0.50
CA ASP A 72 8.19 6.86 -0.22
C ASP A 72 7.19 7.05 -1.37
N ASP A 73 6.28 8.02 -1.21
CA ASP A 73 5.37 8.49 -2.24
C ASP A 73 6.17 9.28 -3.29
N HIS A 74 6.55 8.62 -4.39
CA HIS A 74 7.24 9.22 -5.54
C HIS A 74 6.38 10.34 -6.19
N ARG A 75 6.51 11.59 -5.73
CA ARG A 75 5.69 12.73 -6.20
C ARG A 75 6.14 13.17 -7.60
N LEU A 76 5.19 13.34 -8.52
CA LEU A 76 5.44 13.79 -9.89
C LEU A 76 4.51 14.96 -10.25
N MET A 77 5.10 16.14 -10.47
CA MET A 77 4.39 17.31 -10.95
C MET A 77 4.36 17.31 -12.48
N ILE A 78 3.15 17.30 -13.05
CA ILE A 78 2.93 17.43 -14.49
C ILE A 78 2.76 18.91 -14.85
N PHE A 79 3.42 19.37 -15.90
CA PHE A 79 3.32 20.74 -16.40
C PHE A 79 2.56 20.81 -17.72
N THR A 80 1.57 21.71 -17.77
CA THR A 80 0.89 22.12 -19.01
C THR A 80 1.11 23.62 -19.26
N THR A 81 1.43 23.98 -20.50
CA THR A 81 1.82 25.34 -20.91
C THR A 81 0.71 26.14 -21.61
N GLY A 82 0.81 27.47 -21.58
CA GLY A 82 -0.05 28.36 -22.36
C GLY A 82 0.14 28.24 -23.89
N ARG A 83 -0.77 28.88 -24.65
CA ARG A 83 -0.73 28.92 -26.12
C ARG A 83 0.55 29.61 -26.61
N GLY A 84 1.19 29.05 -27.63
CA GLY A 84 2.41 29.58 -28.27
C GLY A 84 3.71 29.24 -27.53
N ARG A 85 3.63 28.81 -26.28
CA ARG A 85 4.78 28.44 -25.44
C ARG A 85 5.34 27.08 -25.80
N THR A 86 6.63 26.90 -25.57
CA THR A 86 7.27 25.59 -25.55
C THR A 86 7.38 25.08 -24.12
N CYS A 87 7.40 23.76 -23.92
CA CYS A 87 7.60 23.19 -22.59
C CYS A 87 8.96 23.56 -21.98
N THR A 88 9.98 23.85 -22.80
CA THR A 88 11.29 24.34 -22.35
C THR A 88 11.25 25.77 -21.81
N ASP A 89 10.15 26.51 -21.99
CA ASP A 89 10.01 27.87 -21.45
C ASP A 89 10.13 27.90 -19.93
N TYR A 90 9.73 26.82 -19.23
CA TYR A 90 9.95 26.67 -17.78
C TYR A 90 11.43 26.60 -17.38
N TRP A 91 12.31 26.02 -18.21
CA TRP A 91 13.76 25.96 -17.95
C TRP A 91 14.49 27.20 -18.50
N ARG A 92 13.87 27.95 -19.43
CA ARG A 92 14.46 29.14 -20.08
C ARG A 92 14.17 30.45 -19.34
N PHE A 93 12.97 30.63 -18.79
CA PHE A 93 12.58 31.89 -18.15
C PHE A 93 12.84 31.87 -16.64
N PRO A 94 13.30 32.97 -16.01
CA PRO A 94 13.62 32.98 -14.57
C PRO A 94 12.41 32.64 -13.69
N VAL A 95 11.21 33.18 -14.00
CA VAL A 95 9.95 32.76 -13.36
C VAL A 95 9.76 31.24 -13.41
N GLY A 96 10.01 30.64 -14.58
CA GLY A 96 9.92 29.20 -14.78
C GLY A 96 10.89 28.45 -13.87
N ARG A 97 12.16 28.86 -13.87
CA ARG A 97 13.22 28.25 -13.03
C ARG A 97 12.87 28.35 -11.54
N ARG A 98 12.34 29.49 -11.06
CA ARG A 98 11.86 29.66 -9.67
C ARG A 98 10.73 28.67 -9.31
N ILE A 99 9.78 28.44 -10.23
CA ILE A 99 8.72 27.44 -10.04
C ILE A 99 9.31 26.02 -9.97
N LEU A 100 10.20 25.66 -10.90
CA LEU A 100 10.82 24.32 -10.92
C LEU A 100 11.66 24.08 -9.66
N TYR A 101 12.45 25.07 -9.24
CA TYR A 101 13.24 25.02 -8.01
C TYR A 101 12.36 24.79 -6.78
N ALA A 102 11.32 25.59 -6.58
CA ALA A 102 10.39 25.42 -5.45
C ALA A 102 9.71 24.04 -5.43
N MET A 103 9.41 23.48 -6.61
CA MET A 103 8.86 22.13 -6.71
C MET A 103 9.89 21.03 -6.41
N ARG A 104 11.16 21.19 -6.80
CA ARG A 104 12.22 20.26 -6.40
C ARG A 104 12.45 20.29 -4.88
N ASP A 105 12.48 21.48 -4.30
CA ASP A 105 12.63 21.69 -2.85
C ASP A 105 11.47 21.03 -2.07
N ALA A 106 10.23 21.20 -2.55
CA ALA A 106 9.04 20.49 -2.03
C ALA A 106 8.96 18.98 -2.38
N GLY A 107 10.06 18.38 -2.88
CA GLY A 107 10.19 16.94 -3.10
C GLY A 107 9.50 16.39 -4.36
N PHE A 108 9.18 17.22 -5.36
CA PHE A 108 8.60 16.74 -6.62
C PHE A 108 9.68 16.39 -7.65
N SER A 109 9.46 15.29 -8.37
CA SER A 109 10.03 15.07 -9.70
C SER A 109 9.15 15.79 -10.73
N LEU A 110 9.71 16.10 -11.90
CA LEU A 110 9.10 17.03 -12.87
C LEU A 110 8.77 16.30 -14.18
N LEU A 111 7.59 16.54 -14.77
CA LEU A 111 7.21 16.02 -16.08
C LEU A 111 6.49 17.09 -16.94
N ALA A 112 7.16 17.65 -17.93
CA ALA A 112 6.52 18.57 -18.88
C ALA A 112 6.00 17.84 -20.12
N ILE A 113 4.74 18.10 -20.49
CA ILE A 113 4.08 17.51 -21.67
C ILE A 113 4.13 18.51 -22.83
N CYS A 114 5.07 18.32 -23.73
CA CYS A 114 5.37 19.20 -24.85
C CYS A 114 4.46 18.92 -26.05
N SER A 115 3.51 19.81 -26.37
CA SER A 115 2.76 19.77 -27.63
C SER A 115 3.59 20.33 -28.78
N LYS A 116 3.84 19.55 -29.84
CA LYS A 116 4.53 20.04 -31.06
C LYS A 116 3.79 21.23 -31.69
N ARG A 117 2.46 21.26 -31.60
CA ARG A 117 1.60 22.37 -32.07
C ARG A 117 1.63 23.61 -31.16
N ARG A 118 2.30 23.57 -29.99
CA ARG A 118 2.35 24.65 -28.98
C ARG A 118 0.96 25.15 -28.54
N LEU A 119 -0.03 24.28 -28.60
CA LEU A 119 -1.39 24.51 -28.16
C LEU A 119 -2.01 23.18 -27.71
N TYR A 120 -3.03 23.28 -26.86
CA TYR A 120 -3.92 22.19 -26.52
C TYR A 120 -5.36 22.57 -26.91
N GLU A 121 -6.18 21.58 -27.17
CA GLU A 121 -7.61 21.71 -27.37
C GLU A 121 -8.32 22.00 -26.03
N THR A 122 -8.67 23.28 -25.79
CA THR A 122 -9.27 23.74 -24.53
C THR A 122 -10.78 23.97 -24.58
N GLU A 123 -11.40 23.84 -25.76
CA GLU A 123 -12.84 24.12 -25.96
C GLU A 123 -13.70 22.85 -26.09
N LYS A 124 -13.11 21.71 -26.47
CA LYS A 124 -13.84 20.43 -26.58
C LYS A 124 -13.84 19.67 -25.26
N PHE A 125 -15.00 19.12 -24.95
CA PHE A 125 -15.19 18.23 -23.82
C PHE A 125 -14.42 16.92 -23.97
N ILE A 126 -14.13 16.26 -22.83
CA ILE A 126 -13.23 15.10 -22.69
C ILE A 126 -13.43 14.04 -23.78
N LEU A 127 -14.67 13.60 -24.03
CA LEU A 127 -14.97 12.52 -24.97
C LEU A 127 -14.64 12.85 -26.44
N ASP A 128 -14.62 14.12 -26.82
CA ASP A 128 -14.35 14.58 -28.19
C ASP A 128 -12.94 15.16 -28.34
N ASN A 129 -12.27 15.41 -27.22
CA ASN A 129 -10.95 16.03 -27.14
C ASN A 129 -9.85 15.06 -27.59
N GLN A 130 -9.16 15.39 -28.68
CA GLN A 130 -8.12 14.51 -29.24
C GLN A 130 -6.82 14.58 -28.42
N ASP A 131 -6.53 15.72 -27.83
CA ASP A 131 -5.29 15.92 -27.07
C ASP A 131 -5.31 15.12 -25.79
N VAL A 132 -6.43 15.12 -25.08
CA VAL A 132 -6.65 14.28 -23.90
C VAL A 132 -6.48 12.79 -24.24
N LYS A 133 -7.06 12.31 -25.35
CA LYS A 133 -6.95 10.91 -25.81
C LYS A 133 -5.51 10.50 -26.14
N TRP A 134 -4.79 11.32 -26.90
CA TRP A 134 -3.43 11.00 -27.33
C TRP A 134 -2.40 11.17 -26.22
N ILE A 135 -2.57 12.15 -25.33
CA ILE A 135 -1.74 12.31 -24.13
C ILE A 135 -1.94 11.10 -23.20
N TYR A 136 -3.19 10.65 -22.96
CA TYR A 136 -3.45 9.45 -22.16
C TYR A 136 -2.70 8.23 -22.70
N LYS A 137 -2.90 7.89 -23.98
CA LYS A 137 -2.23 6.74 -24.65
C LYS A 137 -0.71 6.85 -24.67
N SER A 138 -0.18 8.05 -24.83
CA SER A 138 1.27 8.28 -24.88
C SER A 138 1.90 8.19 -23.49
N LEU A 139 1.23 8.75 -22.48
CA LEU A 139 1.65 8.67 -21.08
C LEU A 139 1.56 7.23 -20.54
N GLN A 140 0.57 6.42 -20.98
CA GLN A 140 0.49 4.97 -20.68
C GLN A 140 1.77 4.25 -21.08
N ARG A 141 2.21 4.46 -22.32
CA ARG A 141 3.46 3.88 -22.83
C ARG A 141 4.68 4.41 -22.08
N TRP A 142 4.73 5.72 -21.79
CA TRP A 142 5.85 6.33 -21.07
C TRP A 142 6.00 5.78 -19.65
N ILE A 143 4.94 5.78 -18.86
CA ILE A 143 5.00 5.34 -17.47
C ILE A 143 5.35 3.85 -17.39
N ASN A 144 4.72 3.00 -18.21
CA ASN A 144 4.95 1.55 -18.10
C ASN A 144 6.32 1.12 -18.64
N ARG A 145 6.83 1.79 -19.68
CA ARG A 145 8.13 1.44 -20.30
C ARG A 145 9.33 2.16 -19.68
N VAL A 146 9.13 3.24 -18.94
CA VAL A 146 10.23 4.12 -18.48
C VAL A 146 10.19 4.26 -16.97
N TYR A 147 9.11 4.80 -16.44
CA TYR A 147 8.98 5.08 -15.01
C TYR A 147 8.91 3.78 -14.20
N TYR A 148 7.99 2.89 -14.55
CA TYR A 148 7.77 1.64 -13.86
C TYR A 148 8.96 0.68 -14.04
N GLN A 149 9.59 0.63 -15.22
CA GLN A 149 10.81 -0.18 -15.40
C GLN A 149 11.94 0.27 -14.45
N ARG A 150 12.15 1.59 -14.31
CA ARG A 150 13.21 2.15 -13.44
C ARG A 150 12.90 2.05 -11.94
N PHE A 151 11.67 2.36 -11.53
CA PHE A 151 11.31 2.52 -10.12
C PHE A 151 10.47 1.39 -9.54
N GLN A 152 9.95 0.49 -10.39
CA GLN A 152 9.08 -0.65 -10.05
C GLN A 152 7.82 -0.26 -9.24
N ARG A 153 7.43 1.01 -9.33
CA ARG A 153 6.23 1.61 -8.73
C ARG A 153 5.71 2.72 -9.64
N TYR A 154 4.45 3.10 -9.46
CA TYR A 154 3.85 4.23 -10.16
C TYR A 154 3.97 5.53 -9.35
N PRO A 155 4.06 6.71 -10.02
CA PRO A 155 4.18 7.99 -9.33
C PRO A 155 2.85 8.49 -8.77
N VAL A 156 2.92 9.39 -7.79
CA VAL A 156 1.76 10.17 -7.33
C VAL A 156 1.66 11.45 -8.15
N LEU A 157 0.54 11.68 -8.83
CA LEU A 157 0.40 12.78 -9.79
C LEU A 157 -0.22 14.05 -9.21
N TYR A 158 0.30 15.17 -9.68
CA TYR A 158 -0.19 16.53 -9.47
C TYR A 158 -0.08 17.27 -10.80
N ILE A 159 -0.87 18.33 -11.04
CA ILE A 159 -0.71 19.15 -12.26
C ILE A 159 -0.56 20.62 -11.89
N HIS A 160 0.48 21.26 -12.41
CA HIS A 160 0.61 22.70 -12.50
C HIS A 160 0.32 23.16 -13.94
N GLY A 161 -0.79 23.87 -14.13
CA GLY A 161 -1.14 24.47 -15.41
C GLY A 161 -0.97 25.98 -15.38
N THR A 162 -0.51 26.56 -16.50
CA THR A 162 -0.40 28.01 -16.71
C THR A 162 -1.26 28.46 -17.90
N SER A 163 -2.05 29.53 -17.77
CA SER A 163 -2.85 30.11 -18.87
C SER A 163 -3.71 29.04 -19.59
N ARG A 164 -3.63 28.88 -20.91
CA ARG A 164 -4.32 27.81 -21.66
C ARG A 164 -3.94 26.39 -21.20
N GLY A 165 -2.77 26.20 -20.60
CA GLY A 165 -2.39 24.95 -19.92
C GLY A 165 -3.23 24.70 -18.66
N ALA A 166 -3.54 25.75 -17.88
CA ALA A 166 -4.50 25.66 -16.77
C ALA A 166 -5.93 25.40 -17.26
N ALA A 167 -6.33 25.92 -18.43
CA ALA A 167 -7.59 25.53 -19.07
C ALA A 167 -7.63 24.02 -19.37
N PHE A 168 -6.53 23.46 -19.88
CA PHE A 168 -6.42 22.05 -20.26
C PHE A 168 -6.27 21.08 -19.08
N ALA A 169 -5.56 21.49 -18.00
CA ALA A 169 -5.21 20.60 -16.88
C ALA A 169 -6.41 19.86 -16.25
N PRO A 170 -7.57 20.49 -16.00
CA PRO A 170 -8.75 19.77 -15.52
C PRO A 170 -9.26 18.66 -16.44
N LEU A 171 -9.08 18.74 -17.77
CA LEU A 171 -9.54 17.69 -18.69
C LEU A 171 -8.71 16.40 -18.52
N ILE A 172 -7.39 16.55 -18.36
CA ILE A 172 -6.48 15.46 -17.99
C ILE A 172 -6.77 14.93 -16.59
N ALA A 173 -7.12 15.82 -15.64
CA ALA A 173 -7.42 15.43 -14.25
C ALA A 173 -8.64 14.53 -14.09
N ARG A 174 -9.53 14.47 -15.09
CA ARG A 174 -10.72 13.62 -15.11
C ARG A 174 -10.46 12.21 -15.65
N ILE A 175 -9.26 11.94 -16.18
CA ILE A 175 -8.86 10.63 -16.73
C ILE A 175 -7.58 10.05 -16.09
N LEU A 176 -6.92 10.79 -15.20
CA LEU A 176 -5.75 10.37 -14.43
C LEU A 176 -6.01 10.54 -12.92
N PRO A 177 -5.33 9.76 -12.05
CA PRO A 177 -5.43 9.91 -10.60
C PRO A 177 -4.64 11.10 -10.05
N ILE A 178 -5.09 12.30 -10.38
CA ILE A 178 -4.49 13.55 -9.91
C ILE A 178 -4.89 13.83 -8.47
N ARG A 179 -3.91 14.02 -7.58
CA ARG A 179 -4.15 14.38 -6.17
C ARG A 179 -4.52 15.85 -5.97
N ALA A 180 -3.93 16.76 -6.73
CA ALA A 180 -4.25 18.19 -6.66
C ALA A 180 -3.92 18.92 -7.96
N LEU A 181 -4.62 20.03 -8.19
CA LEU A 181 -4.40 20.97 -9.28
C LEU A 181 -3.91 22.31 -8.75
N ILE A 182 -2.86 22.87 -9.36
CA ILE A 182 -2.51 24.28 -9.25
C ILE A 182 -2.77 24.92 -10.61
N LEU A 183 -3.73 25.86 -10.66
CA LEU A 183 -4.18 26.51 -11.89
C LEU A 183 -3.84 28.01 -11.83
N THR A 184 -2.82 28.42 -12.57
CA THR A 184 -2.37 29.81 -12.62
C THR A 184 -2.88 30.51 -13.89
N VAL A 185 -3.25 31.79 -13.77
CA VAL A 185 -3.62 32.68 -14.91
C VAL A 185 -4.92 32.30 -15.65
N TYR A 186 -5.48 31.11 -15.41
CA TYR A 186 -6.77 30.71 -15.98
C TYR A 186 -7.56 29.81 -15.01
N PRO A 187 -8.89 29.99 -14.86
CA PRO A 187 -9.72 29.24 -13.90
C PRO A 187 -10.00 27.77 -14.28
N GLY A 188 -9.40 27.22 -15.33
CA GLY A 188 -9.67 25.85 -15.81
C GLY A 188 -10.91 25.69 -16.71
N HIS A 189 -11.07 24.50 -17.28
CA HIS A 189 -12.23 24.13 -18.10
C HIS A 189 -13.48 23.90 -17.23
N LYS A 190 -14.41 24.87 -17.22
CA LYS A 190 -15.64 24.88 -16.41
C LYS A 190 -16.33 23.51 -16.33
N SER A 191 -16.77 22.96 -17.46
CA SER A 191 -17.53 21.70 -17.47
C SER A 191 -16.73 20.46 -17.02
N SER A 192 -15.40 20.55 -16.93
CA SER A 192 -14.56 19.44 -16.45
C SER A 192 -14.51 19.43 -14.92
N LEU A 193 -14.41 20.62 -14.32
CA LEU A 193 -14.42 20.82 -12.88
C LEU A 193 -15.83 20.67 -12.28
N THR A 194 -16.89 20.99 -13.03
CA THR A 194 -18.29 20.93 -12.57
C THR A 194 -19.10 19.73 -13.07
N ALA A 195 -18.50 18.77 -13.77
CA ALA A 195 -19.20 17.52 -14.15
C ALA A 195 -19.15 16.49 -13.01
N ARG A 196 -20.31 15.93 -12.64
CA ARG A 196 -20.38 14.76 -11.75
C ARG A 196 -19.79 13.53 -12.44
N SER A 197 -19.24 12.59 -11.67
CA SER A 197 -18.82 11.29 -12.20
C SER A 197 -20.01 10.32 -12.24
N SER A 198 -20.07 9.46 -13.26
CA SER A 198 -21.02 8.34 -13.32
C SER A 198 -20.64 7.15 -12.44
N TYR A 199 -19.44 7.12 -11.83
CA TYR A 199 -19.09 6.08 -10.87
C TYR A 199 -20.01 6.10 -9.65
N SER A 200 -20.26 4.95 -9.03
CA SER A 200 -21.01 4.86 -7.77
C SER A 200 -20.31 5.64 -6.64
N HIS A 201 -21.06 6.11 -5.64
CA HIS A 201 -20.52 6.92 -4.54
C HIS A 201 -19.31 6.26 -3.85
N ASN A 202 -19.40 4.96 -3.55
CA ASN A 202 -18.31 4.18 -2.96
C ASN A 202 -17.05 4.16 -3.84
N MET A 203 -17.21 4.13 -5.16
CA MET A 203 -16.10 4.18 -6.11
C MET A 203 -15.53 5.60 -6.25
N GLN A 204 -16.38 6.64 -6.24
CA GLN A 204 -15.90 8.02 -6.21
C GLN A 204 -15.05 8.29 -4.95
N ASN A 205 -15.53 7.89 -3.77
CA ASN A 205 -14.78 8.00 -2.51
C ASN A 205 -13.47 7.20 -2.58
N ARG A 206 -13.49 5.97 -3.13
CA ARG A 206 -12.27 5.17 -3.34
C ARG A 206 -11.25 5.90 -4.20
N LEU A 207 -11.66 6.42 -5.36
CA LEU A 207 -10.79 7.07 -6.35
C LEU A 207 -10.16 8.37 -5.83
N ILE A 208 -10.87 9.16 -5.01
CA ILE A 208 -10.38 10.45 -4.50
C ILE A 208 -9.59 10.36 -3.18
N LEU A 209 -9.91 9.37 -2.33
CA LEU A 209 -9.24 9.16 -1.04
C LEU A 209 -8.00 8.25 -1.16
N ASP A 210 -8.06 7.19 -1.96
CA ASP A 210 -6.95 6.24 -2.16
C ASP A 210 -6.42 6.31 -3.60
N THR A 211 -5.64 7.36 -3.90
CA THR A 211 -5.09 7.58 -5.25
C THR A 211 -3.88 6.67 -5.59
N THR A 212 -3.79 5.49 -4.98
CA THR A 212 -2.62 4.60 -5.09
C THR A 212 -2.69 3.73 -6.35
N PHE A 213 -1.90 2.65 -6.40
CA PHE A 213 -1.79 1.73 -7.53
C PHE A 213 -3.14 1.27 -8.07
N ALA A 214 -4.19 1.14 -7.25
CA ALA A 214 -5.54 0.83 -7.71
C ALA A 214 -6.00 1.74 -8.88
N ASN A 215 -5.58 3.00 -8.92
CA ASN A 215 -5.91 3.90 -10.03
C ASN A 215 -4.97 3.74 -11.24
N TRP A 216 -3.71 3.41 -11.01
CA TRP A 216 -2.73 3.08 -12.05
C TRP A 216 -2.97 1.71 -12.68
N PHE A 217 -3.68 0.83 -11.98
CA PHE A 217 -4.13 -0.44 -12.52
C PHE A 217 -4.92 -0.22 -13.82
N TYR A 218 -5.87 0.71 -13.87
CA TYR A 218 -6.57 1.02 -15.13
C TYR A 218 -5.62 1.53 -16.22
N PHE A 219 -4.62 2.33 -15.84
CA PHE A 219 -3.65 2.85 -16.77
C PHE A 219 -2.86 1.74 -17.49
N ASP A 220 -2.47 0.70 -16.77
CA ASP A 220 -1.80 -0.48 -17.34
C ASP A 220 -2.77 -1.46 -18.00
N TYR A 221 -3.95 -1.68 -17.41
CA TYR A 221 -4.99 -2.55 -17.96
C TYR A 221 -5.48 -2.10 -19.33
N CYS A 222 -5.80 -0.82 -19.46
CA CYS A 222 -6.25 -0.21 -20.70
C CYS A 222 -5.10 -0.04 -21.72
N TYR A 223 -3.86 -0.32 -21.31
CA TYR A 223 -2.70 -0.37 -22.19
C TYR A 223 -2.42 -1.81 -22.68
N ASN A 224 -2.60 -2.82 -21.82
CA ASN A 224 -2.29 -4.22 -22.11
C ASN A 224 -3.49 -5.07 -22.59
N SER A 225 -4.73 -4.64 -22.36
CA SER A 225 -5.93 -5.45 -22.65
C SER A 225 -6.51 -5.17 -24.04
N PRO A 226 -6.96 -6.20 -24.78
CA PRO A 226 -7.70 -5.99 -26.02
C PRO A 226 -9.10 -5.39 -25.76
N LEU A 227 -9.51 -4.48 -26.64
CA LEU A 227 -10.76 -3.69 -26.64
C LEU A 227 -12.08 -4.51 -26.53
N SER A 228 -12.03 -5.84 -26.65
CA SER A 228 -13.17 -6.73 -26.46
C SER A 228 -13.43 -7.10 -25.00
N LEU A 229 -12.38 -7.16 -24.16
CA LEU A 229 -12.49 -7.51 -22.73
C LEU A 229 -12.87 -6.32 -21.84
N THR A 230 -12.55 -5.10 -22.29
CA THR A 230 -12.63 -3.87 -21.51
C THR A 230 -14.04 -3.25 -21.50
N LYS A 231 -14.77 -3.38 -22.62
CA LYS A 231 -16.16 -2.88 -22.83
C LYS A 231 -17.15 -3.20 -21.70
N ASN A 232 -17.10 -4.40 -21.13
CA ASN A 232 -18.12 -4.86 -20.18
C ASN A 232 -17.96 -4.32 -18.77
N LEU A 233 -16.84 -3.65 -18.45
CA LEU A 233 -16.51 -3.26 -17.07
C LEU A 233 -16.42 -1.73 -16.87
N ASN A 234 -16.58 -0.91 -17.93
CA ASN A 234 -16.54 0.56 -17.87
C ASN A 234 -15.26 1.13 -17.20
N LEU A 235 -14.12 0.44 -17.37
CA LEU A 235 -12.87 0.74 -16.65
C LEU A 235 -11.96 1.74 -17.36
N CYS A 236 -12.00 1.76 -18.69
CA CYS A 236 -11.10 2.57 -19.50
C CYS A 236 -11.80 3.84 -20.00
N PRO A 237 -11.17 5.02 -19.88
CA PRO A 237 -11.72 6.22 -20.50
C PRO A 237 -11.78 6.05 -22.03
N PHE A 238 -12.76 6.70 -22.65
CA PHE A 238 -13.02 6.71 -24.11
C PHE A 238 -13.60 5.42 -24.73
N GLU A 239 -13.88 4.36 -23.96
CA GLU A 239 -14.49 3.14 -24.51
C GLU A 239 -16.02 3.15 -24.51
N ASN A 240 -16.65 3.93 -23.63
CA ASN A 240 -18.09 4.11 -23.56
C ASN A 240 -18.46 5.61 -23.67
N LYS A 241 -19.72 5.90 -23.99
CA LYS A 241 -20.28 7.27 -23.97
C LYS A 241 -20.76 7.70 -22.58
N LEU A 242 -20.45 6.93 -21.53
CA LEU A 242 -20.89 7.15 -20.16
C LEU A 242 -19.81 7.93 -19.39
N TRP A 243 -20.21 8.77 -18.44
CA TRP A 243 -19.33 9.80 -17.84
C TRP A 243 -18.50 9.25 -16.67
N HIS A 244 -17.89 8.08 -16.88
CA HIS A 244 -17.04 7.36 -15.93
C HIS A 244 -15.64 8.01 -15.84
N PHE A 245 -15.61 9.17 -15.19
CA PHE A 245 -14.40 9.97 -14.98
C PHE A 245 -13.98 9.99 -13.52
N TYR A 246 -12.70 10.27 -13.25
CA TYR A 246 -12.22 10.55 -11.89
C TYR A 246 -13.01 11.72 -11.28
N PRO A 247 -13.31 11.72 -9.96
CA PRO A 247 -13.92 12.87 -9.30
C PRO A 247 -13.05 14.13 -9.43
N THR A 248 -13.63 15.33 -9.29
CA THR A 248 -12.90 16.59 -9.35
C THR A 248 -11.92 16.67 -8.17
N PRO A 249 -10.60 16.83 -8.41
CA PRO A 249 -9.62 16.92 -7.34
C PRO A 249 -9.64 18.31 -6.66
N PRO A 250 -9.11 18.41 -5.43
CA PRO A 250 -8.79 19.69 -4.80
C PRO A 250 -7.99 20.60 -5.74
N THR A 251 -8.31 21.89 -5.75
CA THR A 251 -7.77 22.85 -6.72
C THR A 251 -7.39 24.17 -6.05
N PHE A 252 -6.15 24.61 -6.30
CA PHE A 252 -5.63 25.91 -5.91
C PHE A 252 -5.57 26.83 -7.13
N PHE A 253 -6.36 27.88 -7.12
CA PHE A 253 -6.41 28.88 -8.18
C PHE A 253 -5.47 30.04 -7.85
N VAL A 254 -4.62 30.43 -8.81
CA VAL A 254 -3.88 31.69 -8.75
C VAL A 254 -4.48 32.61 -9.81
N ALA A 255 -5.27 33.57 -9.33
CA ALA A 255 -5.86 34.62 -10.14
C ALA A 255 -4.99 35.88 -10.08
N LEU A 256 -5.02 36.63 -11.17
CA LEU A 256 -4.32 37.88 -11.35
C LEU A 256 -5.38 38.99 -11.28
N ASP A 257 -5.23 39.99 -10.42
CA ASP A 257 -6.25 41.05 -10.28
C ASP A 257 -6.37 41.93 -11.54
N SER A 258 -5.25 42.07 -12.26
CA SER A 258 -5.04 43.00 -13.36
C SER A 258 -4.95 42.33 -14.74
N ASP A 259 -5.35 41.06 -14.89
CA ASP A 259 -5.32 40.36 -16.19
C ASP A 259 -6.44 40.86 -17.13
N PRO A 260 -6.11 41.56 -18.23
CA PRO A 260 -7.11 42.09 -19.17
C PRO A 260 -7.80 40.99 -19.99
N SER A 261 -7.30 39.75 -19.97
CA SER A 261 -7.83 38.62 -20.74
C SER A 261 -8.83 37.79 -19.96
N ILE A 262 -8.71 37.72 -18.62
CA ILE A 262 -9.47 36.80 -17.75
C ILE A 262 -10.01 37.57 -16.53
N PRO A 263 -11.26 38.06 -16.56
CA PRO A 263 -11.81 38.82 -15.45
C PRO A 263 -12.04 37.94 -14.21
N MET A 264 -11.80 38.50 -13.02
CA MET A 264 -11.96 37.84 -11.72
C MET A 264 -13.33 37.15 -11.53
N LYS A 265 -14.40 37.73 -12.12
CA LYS A 265 -15.76 37.15 -12.14
C LYS A 265 -15.79 35.69 -12.65
N ARG A 266 -14.93 35.30 -13.60
CA ARG A 266 -14.84 33.91 -14.08
C ARG A 266 -14.31 32.94 -13.03
N TYR A 267 -13.38 33.38 -12.17
CA TYR A 267 -12.90 32.58 -11.05
C TYR A 267 -13.99 32.45 -9.99
N THR A 268 -14.59 33.57 -9.56
CA THR A 268 -15.57 33.56 -8.46
C THR A 268 -16.84 32.79 -8.81
N GLU A 269 -17.36 32.89 -10.04
CA GLU A 269 -18.49 32.07 -10.50
C GLU A 269 -18.18 30.57 -10.51
N LEU A 270 -17.00 30.18 -11.02
CA LEU A 270 -16.62 28.77 -11.08
C LEU A 270 -16.39 28.19 -9.70
N ILE A 271 -15.66 28.90 -8.83
CA ILE A 271 -15.39 28.48 -7.45
C ILE A 271 -16.70 28.36 -6.67
N LYS A 272 -17.65 29.29 -6.85
CA LYS A 272 -18.99 29.19 -6.27
C LYS A 272 -19.73 27.94 -6.75
N LEU A 273 -19.71 27.64 -8.06
CA LEU A 273 -20.32 26.43 -8.60
C LEU A 273 -19.67 25.13 -8.06
N MET A 274 -18.34 25.12 -7.91
CA MET A 274 -17.62 23.98 -7.33
C MET A 274 -17.93 23.80 -5.85
N ARG A 275 -17.91 24.87 -5.04
CA ARG A 275 -18.23 24.83 -3.60
C ARG A 275 -19.67 24.40 -3.35
N ASN A 276 -20.64 24.93 -4.11
CA ASN A 276 -22.05 24.55 -3.98
C ASN A 276 -22.36 23.09 -4.34
N ASN A 277 -21.50 22.41 -5.10
CA ASN A 277 -21.69 21.02 -5.53
C ASN A 277 -20.55 20.09 -5.05
N SER A 278 -19.73 20.55 -4.10
CA SER A 278 -18.44 19.96 -3.73
C SER A 278 -18.52 18.47 -3.40
N LEU A 279 -19.47 18.08 -2.54
CA LEU A 279 -19.74 16.70 -2.14
C LEU A 279 -20.07 15.78 -3.34
N GLN A 280 -20.75 16.30 -4.36
CA GLN A 280 -21.15 15.54 -5.56
C GLN A 280 -20.06 15.52 -6.64
N LEU A 281 -19.08 16.42 -6.55
CA LEU A 281 -17.98 16.55 -7.50
C LEU A 281 -16.73 15.81 -7.04
N GLY A 282 -16.43 15.81 -5.74
CA GLY A 282 -15.22 15.23 -5.16
C GLY A 282 -15.39 14.66 -3.74
N GLY A 283 -16.61 14.31 -3.34
CA GLY A 283 -16.90 13.65 -2.07
C GLY A 283 -16.54 14.50 -0.84
N GLN A 284 -16.32 13.84 0.29
CA GLN A 284 -15.97 14.49 1.56
C GLN A 284 -14.68 15.32 1.50
N LEU A 285 -13.73 14.97 0.62
CA LEU A 285 -12.48 15.71 0.47
C LEU A 285 -12.73 17.09 -0.14
N LEU A 286 -13.42 17.17 -1.28
CA LEU A 286 -13.68 18.46 -1.95
C LEU A 286 -14.68 19.34 -1.17
N ASN A 287 -15.47 18.74 -0.27
CA ASN A 287 -16.39 19.44 0.62
C ASN A 287 -15.70 20.22 1.76
N GLN A 288 -14.41 19.98 2.04
CA GLN A 288 -13.65 20.80 2.99
C GLN A 288 -13.33 22.16 2.35
N GLU A 289 -13.43 23.25 3.12
CA GLU A 289 -13.24 24.61 2.59
C GLU A 289 -11.84 24.82 2.01
N GLU A 290 -10.83 24.21 2.64
CA GLU A 290 -9.44 24.24 2.24
C GLU A 290 -9.19 23.51 0.91
N SER A 291 -10.09 22.66 0.42
CA SER A 291 -9.89 21.94 -0.84
C SER A 291 -10.08 22.80 -2.10
N ILE A 292 -10.62 24.02 -1.96
CA ILE A 292 -10.87 24.95 -3.08
C ILE A 292 -10.36 26.35 -2.69
N MET A 293 -9.08 26.60 -2.97
CA MET A 293 -8.38 27.83 -2.56
C MET A 293 -8.22 28.81 -3.72
N LEU A 294 -8.32 30.12 -3.42
CA LEU A 294 -8.03 31.21 -4.36
C LEU A 294 -6.96 32.13 -3.77
N SER A 295 -5.82 32.19 -4.45
CA SER A 295 -4.82 33.25 -4.26
C SER A 295 -5.06 34.31 -5.33
N ILE A 296 -5.28 35.55 -4.90
CA ILE A 296 -5.23 36.72 -5.80
C ILE A 296 -3.82 37.32 -5.70
N LEU A 297 -3.24 37.65 -6.85
CA LEU A 297 -1.99 38.38 -6.95
C LEU A 297 -2.25 39.78 -7.50
N SER A 298 -1.57 40.75 -6.90
CA SER A 298 -1.58 42.17 -7.27
C SER A 298 -0.17 42.62 -7.67
N PRO A 299 -0.03 43.68 -8.49
CA PRO A 299 1.24 44.28 -8.85
C PRO A 299 2.17 44.49 -7.65
N VAL A 300 3.46 44.22 -7.83
CA VAL A 300 4.50 44.45 -6.83
C VAL A 300 4.80 45.94 -6.76
N ASN A 301 4.88 46.51 -5.56
CA ASN A 301 5.53 47.79 -5.36
C ASN A 301 7.03 47.61 -5.57
N LEU A 302 7.51 47.94 -6.77
CA LEU A 302 8.89 47.70 -7.18
C LEU A 302 9.86 48.46 -6.28
N THR A 303 11.02 47.88 -5.97
CA THR A 303 12.13 48.58 -5.29
C THR A 303 13.46 48.04 -5.81
N PRO A 304 14.58 48.78 -5.70
CA PRO A 304 15.90 48.25 -6.04
C PRO A 304 16.24 46.97 -5.28
N SER A 305 15.87 46.88 -3.99
CA SER A 305 16.06 45.68 -3.17
C SER A 305 15.25 44.48 -3.68
N TYR A 306 14.00 44.69 -4.11
CA TYR A 306 13.20 43.63 -4.74
C TYR A 306 13.86 43.10 -6.02
N MET A 307 14.44 43.99 -6.83
CA MET A 307 15.16 43.61 -8.04
C MET A 307 16.39 42.74 -7.71
N GLN A 308 17.24 43.19 -6.77
CA GLN A 308 18.39 42.41 -6.33
C GLN A 308 17.99 41.03 -5.80
N GLN A 309 16.92 40.94 -5.01
CA GLN A 309 16.47 39.67 -4.39
C GLN A 309 15.85 38.67 -5.38
N ASN A 310 15.28 39.12 -6.51
CA ASN A 310 14.48 38.26 -7.39
C ASN A 310 15.04 38.11 -8.82
N PHE A 311 16.08 38.87 -9.17
CA PHE A 311 16.74 38.84 -10.47
C PHE A 311 18.24 38.57 -10.33
N ASP A 312 18.62 37.30 -10.51
CA ASP A 312 19.98 36.77 -10.35
C ASP A 312 21.06 37.65 -11.01
N LEU A 313 20.77 38.19 -12.21
CA LEU A 313 21.67 39.06 -13.00
C LEU A 313 22.14 40.31 -12.25
N TRP A 314 21.33 40.86 -11.34
CA TRP A 314 21.62 42.11 -10.64
C TRP A 314 21.69 41.99 -9.12
N TYR A 315 21.70 40.77 -8.58
CA TYR A 315 21.84 40.50 -7.13
C TYR A 315 22.97 41.31 -6.49
N ASN A 316 24.18 41.22 -7.07
CA ASN A 316 25.36 41.98 -6.65
C ASN A 316 25.55 43.32 -7.42
N LYS A 317 24.56 43.80 -8.17
CA LYS A 317 24.64 45.04 -8.98
C LYS A 317 23.60 46.08 -8.49
N PRO A 318 23.87 46.80 -7.38
CA PRO A 318 22.91 47.73 -6.79
C PRO A 318 22.61 48.93 -7.68
N TYR A 319 23.58 49.41 -8.47
CA TYR A 319 23.35 50.51 -9.41
C TYR A 319 22.52 50.04 -10.60
N ALA A 320 22.80 48.86 -11.17
CA ALA A 320 21.98 48.28 -12.25
C ALA A 320 20.51 48.10 -11.81
N SER A 321 20.29 47.53 -10.63
CA SER A 321 18.95 47.36 -10.03
C SER A 321 18.22 48.68 -9.82
N ARG A 322 18.93 49.72 -9.37
CA ARG A 322 18.38 51.07 -9.21
C ARG A 322 18.06 51.74 -10.54
N ILE A 323 18.94 51.60 -11.55
CA ILE A 323 18.74 52.13 -12.91
C ILE A 323 17.50 51.50 -13.56
N PHE A 324 17.26 50.20 -13.38
CA PHE A 324 16.03 49.55 -13.84
C PHE A 324 14.80 50.13 -13.14
N PHE A 325 14.81 50.22 -11.81
CA PHE A 325 13.71 50.77 -11.01
C PHE A 325 13.35 52.22 -11.42
N GLU A 326 14.35 53.08 -11.57
CA GLU A 326 14.17 54.48 -11.99
C GLU A 326 13.61 54.57 -13.42
N HIS A 327 14.13 53.78 -14.38
CA HIS A 327 13.56 53.70 -15.74
C HIS A 327 12.13 53.18 -15.75
N TYR A 328 11.86 52.14 -14.97
CA TYR A 328 10.57 51.47 -14.95
C TYR A 328 9.46 52.41 -14.48
N ASN A 329 9.67 53.08 -13.35
CA ASN A 329 8.70 54.02 -12.78
C ASN A 329 8.51 55.27 -13.66
N ASN A 330 9.58 55.81 -14.25
CA ASN A 330 9.48 57.00 -15.11
C ASN A 330 8.76 56.72 -16.45
N LEU A 331 8.75 55.47 -16.94
CA LEU A 331 8.11 55.10 -18.21
C LEU A 331 6.72 54.47 -18.04
N ALA A 332 6.37 53.91 -16.88
CA ALA A 332 5.05 53.32 -16.62
C ALA A 332 3.88 54.31 -16.84
N ALA A 333 4.13 55.61 -16.71
CA ALA A 333 3.14 56.67 -16.94
C ALA A 333 2.78 56.92 -18.43
N ARG A 334 3.50 56.33 -19.39
CA ARG A 334 3.28 56.58 -20.83
C ARG A 334 3.32 55.30 -21.67
N VAL A 335 2.14 54.80 -22.06
CA VAL A 335 1.71 54.47 -23.44
C VAL A 335 0.43 53.62 -23.39
N THR A 336 -0.72 54.30 -23.40
CA THR A 336 -2.02 53.73 -23.72
C THR A 336 -2.29 53.88 -25.21
N ASN A 337 -2.03 52.87 -26.04
CA ASN A 337 -2.86 52.68 -27.25
C ASN A 337 -2.77 51.33 -27.98
N ASN A 338 -3.97 50.89 -28.35
CA ASN A 338 -4.44 49.92 -29.35
C ASN A 338 -3.98 48.45 -29.39
N THR A 339 -4.88 47.63 -29.94
CA THR A 339 -4.96 46.17 -30.15
C THR A 339 -4.23 45.78 -31.46
N LYS A 340 -3.70 44.56 -31.72
CA LYS A 340 -4.21 43.19 -31.55
C LYS A 340 -3.02 42.20 -31.44
N HIS A 341 -3.22 41.06 -30.77
CA HIS A 341 -2.28 39.92 -30.62
C HIS A 341 -0.99 40.13 -29.79
N GLY A 342 -0.58 39.07 -29.07
CA GLY A 342 0.54 39.04 -28.12
C GLY A 342 0.08 38.98 -26.65
N THR A 343 0.38 37.88 -25.95
CA THR A 343 -0.10 37.64 -24.56
C THR A 343 0.59 38.46 -23.48
N CYS A 344 1.74 39.07 -23.78
CA CYS A 344 2.47 39.95 -22.89
C CYS A 344 3.10 41.10 -23.71
N ARG A 345 2.98 42.34 -23.23
CA ARG A 345 3.15 43.58 -24.04
C ARG A 345 4.43 44.38 -23.76
N CYS A 346 5.51 43.79 -23.25
CA CYS A 346 6.78 44.53 -23.03
C CYS A 346 7.52 44.92 -24.33
N SER A 347 6.93 44.70 -25.51
CA SER A 347 7.43 45.27 -26.77
C SER A 347 7.32 46.80 -26.82
N LYS A 348 6.48 47.43 -25.97
CA LYS A 348 6.33 48.89 -25.89
C LYS A 348 7.12 49.58 -24.78
N THR A 349 7.67 48.85 -23.81
CA THR A 349 8.72 49.41 -22.96
C THR A 349 9.90 49.70 -23.88
N ASN A 350 10.18 50.99 -24.16
CA ASN A 350 11.33 51.40 -24.96
C ASN A 350 12.60 51.22 -24.13
N PHE A 351 12.95 49.95 -23.97
CA PHE A 351 14.18 49.52 -23.38
C PHE A 351 15.36 50.21 -24.10
N THR A 352 15.41 50.20 -25.43
CA THR A 352 16.42 50.89 -26.29
C THR A 352 16.68 52.38 -26.05
N TYR A 353 15.94 53.08 -25.18
CA TYR A 353 16.21 54.46 -24.76
C TYR A 353 17.61 54.67 -24.15
N TRP A 354 18.19 53.64 -23.50
CA TRP A 354 19.53 53.72 -22.88
C TRP A 354 20.66 54.03 -23.88
N GLU A 355 20.45 53.86 -25.19
CA GLU A 355 21.50 54.04 -26.21
C GLU A 355 21.81 55.52 -26.46
N GLY A 356 20.89 56.42 -26.08
CA GLY A 356 20.99 57.86 -26.36
C GLY A 356 21.71 58.72 -25.30
N PHE A 357 22.12 58.16 -24.16
CA PHE A 357 22.54 58.94 -22.99
C PHE A 357 23.94 58.63 -22.44
N THR A 358 24.89 58.32 -23.32
CA THR A 358 26.31 58.12 -22.98
C THR A 358 26.88 59.28 -22.13
N ASN A 359 26.56 60.53 -22.48
CA ASN A 359 27.08 61.73 -21.81
C ASN A 359 26.71 61.84 -20.32
N ILE A 360 25.57 61.29 -19.87
CA ILE A 360 25.16 61.36 -18.46
C ILE A 360 26.09 60.51 -17.56
N THR A 361 26.71 59.47 -18.12
CA THR A 361 27.56 58.54 -17.34
C THR A 361 28.95 59.10 -17.00
N THR A 362 29.36 60.19 -17.65
CA THR A 362 30.71 60.79 -17.51
C THR A 362 31.03 61.27 -16.10
N THR A 363 30.02 61.67 -15.32
CA THR A 363 30.14 62.14 -13.92
C THR A 363 29.96 61.02 -12.89
N TRP A 364 29.75 59.77 -13.31
CA TRP A 364 29.53 58.64 -12.40
C TRP A 364 30.84 57.97 -12.00
N SER A 365 30.85 57.33 -10.82
CA SER A 365 31.94 56.45 -10.39
C SER A 365 32.17 55.31 -11.38
N LEU A 366 33.41 54.83 -11.51
CA LEU A 366 33.79 53.75 -12.42
C LEU A 366 32.93 52.48 -12.23
N GLN A 367 32.62 52.11 -10.98
CA GLN A 367 31.71 51.00 -10.68
C GLN A 367 30.30 51.22 -11.27
N LYS A 368 29.72 52.41 -11.07
CA LYS A 368 28.39 52.73 -11.59
C LYS A 368 28.38 52.80 -13.13
N GLN A 369 29.48 53.24 -13.75
CA GLN A 369 29.64 53.17 -15.22
C GLN A 369 29.72 51.72 -15.72
N ALA A 370 30.44 50.84 -15.02
CA ALA A 370 30.53 49.41 -15.35
C ALA A 370 29.16 48.72 -15.21
N GLU A 371 28.49 48.88 -14.06
CA GLU A 371 27.16 48.32 -13.83
C GLU A 371 26.10 48.85 -14.82
N HIS A 372 26.24 50.07 -15.34
CA HIS A 372 25.39 50.58 -16.41
C HIS A 372 25.65 49.90 -17.77
N LYS A 373 26.91 49.64 -18.13
CA LYS A 373 27.24 48.88 -19.35
C LYS A 373 26.69 47.45 -19.27
N ASP A 374 26.89 46.81 -18.11
CA ASP A 374 26.32 45.51 -17.79
C ASP A 374 24.79 45.51 -17.91
N TYR A 375 24.11 46.46 -17.24
CA TYR A 375 22.65 46.62 -17.32
C TYR A 375 22.14 46.70 -18.76
N VAL A 376 22.78 47.53 -19.60
CA VAL A 376 22.43 47.69 -21.01
C VAL A 376 22.61 46.37 -21.78
N GLN A 377 23.70 45.65 -21.54
CA GLN A 377 23.97 44.38 -22.19
C GLN A 377 23.03 43.27 -21.71
N ASP A 378 22.72 43.23 -20.41
CA ASP A 378 21.80 42.28 -19.77
C ASP A 378 20.39 42.43 -20.36
N ILE A 379 19.82 43.64 -20.43
CA ILE A 379 18.48 43.81 -21.03
C ILE A 379 18.49 43.42 -22.52
N LYS A 380 19.55 43.75 -23.28
CA LYS A 380 19.66 43.37 -24.70
C LYS A 380 19.65 41.84 -24.86
N ASN A 381 20.48 41.14 -24.09
CA ASN A 381 20.66 39.70 -24.17
C ASN A 381 19.42 38.93 -23.68
N PHE A 382 18.77 39.42 -22.61
CA PHE A 382 17.73 38.68 -21.89
C PHE A 382 16.34 39.35 -21.96
N ARG A 383 16.09 40.22 -22.95
CA ARG A 383 14.84 41.00 -23.12
C ARG A 383 13.55 40.17 -22.96
N SER A 384 13.53 38.94 -23.50
CA SER A 384 12.39 38.03 -23.42
C SER A 384 12.16 37.47 -22.02
N MET A 385 13.24 37.19 -21.28
CA MET A 385 13.21 36.72 -19.88
C MET A 385 12.68 37.82 -18.96
N PHE A 386 13.26 39.01 -19.03
CA PHE A 386 12.78 40.18 -18.27
C PHE A 386 11.32 40.52 -18.58
N CYS A 387 10.86 40.32 -19.81
CA CYS A 387 9.48 40.54 -20.18
C CYS A 387 8.51 39.55 -19.50
N GLU A 388 8.92 38.29 -19.36
CA GLU A 388 8.16 37.27 -18.64
C GLU A 388 8.15 37.51 -17.13
N ASP A 389 9.28 37.88 -16.52
CA ASP A 389 9.31 38.30 -15.11
C ASP A 389 8.44 39.55 -14.85
N LEU A 390 8.48 40.52 -15.78
CA LEU A 390 7.70 41.75 -15.68
C LEU A 390 6.19 41.50 -15.80
N CYS A 391 5.75 40.78 -16.83
CA CYS A 391 4.32 40.43 -16.95
C CYS A 391 3.88 39.48 -15.83
N GLY A 392 4.73 38.53 -15.45
CA GLY A 392 4.40 37.47 -14.51
C GLY A 392 4.36 37.94 -13.06
N ASP A 393 5.54 38.15 -12.48
CA ASP A 393 5.68 38.37 -11.05
C ASP A 393 5.54 39.85 -10.66
N ILE A 394 6.04 40.79 -11.47
CA ILE A 394 5.97 42.23 -11.13
C ILE A 394 4.56 42.79 -11.36
N MET A 395 4.10 42.83 -12.61
CA MET A 395 2.83 43.51 -12.97
C MET A 395 1.62 42.61 -12.92
N VAL A 396 1.80 41.29 -12.84
CA VAL A 396 0.69 40.33 -12.73
C VAL A 396 -0.30 40.47 -13.90
N TYR A 397 0.25 40.69 -15.09
CA TYR A 397 -0.43 40.52 -16.37
C TYR A 397 -0.37 39.05 -16.82
N HIS A 398 -0.93 38.74 -17.99
CA HIS A 398 -1.08 37.38 -18.53
C HIS A 398 0.25 36.67 -18.91
N GLY A 399 1.08 36.34 -17.93
CA GLY A 399 2.37 35.63 -18.04
C GLY A 399 2.49 34.44 -17.08
N ILE A 400 3.58 33.67 -17.13
CA ILE A 400 3.86 32.66 -16.07
C ILE A 400 4.17 33.41 -14.77
N VAL A 401 3.77 32.88 -13.61
CA VAL A 401 3.92 33.54 -12.30
C VAL A 401 4.51 32.56 -11.27
N SER A 402 5.55 32.97 -10.54
CA SER A 402 6.19 32.19 -9.47
C SER A 402 5.75 32.62 -8.06
N ARG A 403 5.26 33.86 -7.91
CA ARG A 403 4.73 34.37 -6.64
C ARG A 403 3.63 33.46 -6.06
N ASN A 404 3.66 33.32 -4.73
CA ASN A 404 2.82 32.40 -3.95
C ASN A 404 2.93 30.90 -4.30
N ILE A 405 3.89 30.44 -5.11
CA ILE A 405 4.03 28.99 -5.38
C ILE A 405 4.27 28.17 -4.10
N GLY A 406 5.05 28.69 -3.15
CA GLY A 406 5.25 28.07 -1.83
C GLY A 406 3.93 27.81 -1.09
N LYS A 407 3.03 28.81 -1.05
CA LYS A 407 1.69 28.66 -0.44
C LYS A 407 0.85 27.56 -1.09
N ALA A 408 0.98 27.39 -2.41
CA ALA A 408 0.32 26.30 -3.12
C ALA A 408 0.95 24.93 -2.80
N LEU A 409 2.27 24.85 -2.61
CA LEU A 409 2.97 23.61 -2.23
C LEU A 409 2.68 23.21 -0.78
N ASP A 410 2.65 24.17 0.16
CA ASP A 410 2.20 23.98 1.54
C ASP A 410 0.75 23.47 1.59
N TRP A 411 -0.11 24.06 0.76
CA TRP A 411 -1.50 23.63 0.60
C TRP A 411 -1.60 22.18 0.09
N ILE A 412 -0.81 21.76 -0.90
CA ILE A 412 -0.81 20.35 -1.35
C ILE A 412 -0.49 19.43 -0.17
N THR A 413 0.51 19.77 0.66
CA THR A 413 0.88 18.95 1.84
C THR A 413 -0.27 18.84 2.84
N LYS A 414 -1.03 19.92 3.08
CA LYS A 414 -2.26 19.87 3.90
C LYS A 414 -3.34 18.97 3.29
N ILE A 415 -3.54 19.04 1.97
CA ILE A 415 -4.50 18.20 1.24
C ILE A 415 -4.09 16.72 1.24
N ASP A 416 -2.81 16.40 1.15
CA ASP A 416 -2.30 15.03 1.27
C ASP A 416 -2.58 14.44 2.67
N LEU A 417 -2.40 15.24 3.74
CA LEU A 417 -2.72 14.83 5.12
C LEU A 417 -4.24 14.65 5.33
N LEU A 418 -5.05 15.60 4.86
CA LEU A 418 -6.51 15.56 4.93
C LEU A 418 -7.10 14.38 4.15
N ARG A 419 -6.55 14.07 2.97
CA ARG A 419 -6.90 12.87 2.21
C ARG A 419 -6.62 11.60 3.01
N HIS A 420 -5.48 11.55 3.70
CA HIS A 420 -5.08 10.37 4.47
C HIS A 420 -5.98 10.16 5.71
N SER A 421 -6.35 11.22 6.44
CA SER A 421 -7.28 11.11 7.56
C SER A 421 -8.67 10.67 7.12
N LEU A 422 -9.21 11.27 6.04
CA LEU A 422 -10.50 10.87 5.47
C LEU A 422 -10.49 9.42 4.94
N LEU A 423 -9.36 8.93 4.41
CA LEU A 423 -9.23 7.52 4.01
C LEU A 423 -9.30 6.55 5.21
N ILE A 424 -8.71 6.93 6.35
CA ILE A 424 -8.84 6.16 7.60
C ILE A 424 -10.29 6.25 8.11
N GLN A 425 -10.94 7.42 8.01
CA GLN A 425 -12.32 7.62 8.43
C GLN A 425 -13.33 6.78 7.62
N ASP A 426 -13.25 6.79 6.28
CA ASP A 426 -14.02 5.90 5.39
C ASP A 426 -13.87 4.44 5.82
N TYR A 427 -12.63 4.04 6.12
CA TYR A 427 -12.29 2.68 6.45
C TYR A 427 -12.88 2.21 7.79
N ILE A 428 -12.80 3.03 8.85
CA ILE A 428 -13.35 2.67 10.17
C ILE A 428 -14.89 2.71 10.20
N SER A 429 -15.53 3.59 9.41
CA SER A 429 -16.98 3.79 9.44
C SER A 429 -17.81 2.70 8.76
N ARG A 430 -17.17 1.71 8.11
CA ARG A 430 -17.85 0.68 7.31
C ARG A 430 -17.30 -0.73 7.53
N PRO A 431 -18.04 -1.77 7.09
CA PRO A 431 -17.50 -3.12 6.96
C PRO A 431 -16.31 -3.20 6.00
N LEU A 432 -15.41 -4.12 6.30
CA LEU A 432 -14.28 -4.49 5.46
C LEU A 432 -14.78 -5.11 4.16
N ARG A 433 -14.29 -4.63 3.01
CA ARG A 433 -14.71 -5.10 1.69
C ARG A 433 -13.75 -6.20 1.23
N VAL A 434 -14.29 -7.36 0.86
CA VAL A 434 -13.49 -8.50 0.38
C VAL A 434 -13.93 -8.96 -1.00
N TRP A 435 -12.98 -9.49 -1.76
CA TRP A 435 -13.19 -10.10 -3.07
C TRP A 435 -12.32 -11.36 -3.19
N MET A 436 -12.78 -12.40 -3.86
CA MET A 436 -12.05 -13.66 -4.01
C MET A 436 -11.84 -14.02 -5.48
N TYR A 437 -10.61 -14.44 -5.82
CA TYR A 437 -10.28 -14.91 -7.17
C TYR A 437 -11.16 -16.09 -7.59
N ARG A 438 -11.62 -16.11 -8.84
CA ARG A 438 -12.29 -17.29 -9.41
C ARG A 438 -11.26 -18.39 -9.64
N LYS A 439 -11.32 -19.45 -8.83
CA LYS A 439 -10.37 -20.59 -8.84
C LYS A 439 -10.13 -21.19 -10.23
N GLN A 440 -11.18 -21.33 -11.04
CA GLN A 440 -11.07 -21.82 -12.42
C GLN A 440 -10.17 -20.89 -13.26
N SER A 441 -10.37 -19.57 -13.15
CA SER A 441 -9.61 -18.58 -13.93
C SER A 441 -8.12 -18.50 -13.54
N LEU A 442 -7.76 -18.90 -12.32
CA LEU A 442 -6.36 -19.09 -11.91
C LEU A 442 -5.71 -20.31 -12.59
N ASN A 443 -6.50 -21.35 -12.83
CA ASN A 443 -6.06 -22.70 -13.20
C ASN A 443 -6.57 -23.15 -14.59
N ASN A 444 -6.94 -22.21 -15.46
CA ASN A 444 -7.35 -22.51 -16.85
C ASN A 444 -6.22 -23.25 -17.59
N GLY A 445 -6.55 -24.36 -18.25
CA GLY A 445 -5.57 -25.21 -18.96
C GLY A 445 -4.77 -26.14 -18.05
N ILE A 446 -5.33 -26.54 -16.91
CA ILE A 446 -4.76 -27.53 -15.99
C ILE A 446 -5.73 -28.72 -15.86
N GLU A 447 -5.88 -29.50 -16.93
CA GLU A 447 -6.87 -30.58 -17.01
C GLU A 447 -6.67 -31.66 -15.93
N ASN A 448 -5.42 -32.07 -15.68
CA ASN A 448 -5.06 -33.05 -14.64
C ASN A 448 -5.37 -32.61 -13.21
N PHE A 449 -5.63 -31.31 -12.98
CA PHE A 449 -6.02 -30.74 -11.69
C PHE A 449 -7.34 -29.95 -11.78
N SER A 450 -8.10 -30.14 -12.86
CA SER A 450 -9.36 -29.43 -13.12
C SER A 450 -10.46 -29.97 -12.23
N SER A 451 -10.78 -29.23 -11.16
CA SER A 451 -11.83 -29.58 -10.22
C SER A 451 -13.26 -29.42 -10.76
N GLN A 452 -13.46 -29.23 -12.07
CA GLN A 452 -14.80 -29.01 -12.64
C GLN A 452 -15.74 -30.22 -12.50
N LYS A 453 -15.20 -31.43 -12.32
CA LYS A 453 -15.96 -32.65 -12.01
C LYS A 453 -15.84 -33.11 -10.56
N VAL A 454 -15.12 -32.35 -9.71
CA VAL A 454 -14.86 -32.73 -8.32
C VAL A 454 -15.85 -32.00 -7.42
N ASP A 455 -16.87 -32.72 -6.98
CA ASP A 455 -17.66 -32.32 -5.80
C ASP A 455 -16.71 -32.30 -4.59
N TRP A 456 -16.37 -31.10 -4.12
CA TRP A 456 -15.44 -30.93 -3.00
C TRP A 456 -15.96 -31.54 -1.70
N THR A 457 -17.28 -31.69 -1.55
CA THR A 457 -17.82 -32.46 -0.44
C THR A 457 -17.45 -33.93 -0.58
N VAL A 458 -17.40 -34.49 -1.80
CA VAL A 458 -16.97 -35.88 -2.09
C VAL A 458 -15.47 -36.08 -1.92
N VAL A 459 -14.62 -35.12 -2.27
CA VAL A 459 -13.17 -35.23 -2.00
C VAL A 459 -12.83 -35.08 -0.52
N GLY A 460 -13.53 -34.18 0.20
CA GLY A 460 -13.46 -34.13 1.66
C GLY A 460 -13.83 -35.48 2.29
N LYS A 461 -14.95 -36.08 1.87
CA LYS A 461 -15.41 -37.41 2.30
C LYS A 461 -14.43 -38.54 1.98
N GLN A 462 -13.85 -38.57 0.77
CA GLN A 462 -13.02 -39.70 0.31
C GLN A 462 -11.67 -39.81 1.03
N TYR A 463 -11.09 -38.67 1.42
CA TYR A 463 -9.74 -38.59 2.00
C TYR A 463 -9.74 -38.12 3.46
N GLN A 464 -10.91 -37.99 4.12
CA GLN A 464 -11.08 -37.41 5.47
C GLN A 464 -10.51 -35.98 5.58
N MET A 465 -10.67 -35.19 4.51
CA MET A 465 -9.98 -33.92 4.30
C MET A 465 -10.82 -32.70 4.70
N TYR A 466 -11.22 -32.64 5.96
CA TYR A 466 -11.90 -31.47 6.53
C TYR A 466 -10.90 -30.38 6.94
N THR A 467 -10.23 -29.81 5.95
CA THR A 467 -9.17 -28.82 6.19
C THR A 467 -9.73 -27.40 6.18
N VAL A 468 -9.34 -26.60 7.18
CA VAL A 468 -9.83 -25.22 7.38
C VAL A 468 -9.63 -24.33 6.15
N GLU A 469 -8.62 -24.62 5.31
CA GLU A 469 -8.43 -24.04 3.98
C GLU A 469 -9.74 -24.01 3.17
N TYR A 470 -10.49 -25.11 3.12
CA TYR A 470 -11.76 -25.20 2.41
C TYR A 470 -12.92 -24.53 3.15
N LEU A 471 -12.95 -24.57 4.49
CA LEU A 471 -13.98 -23.85 5.28
C LEU A 471 -13.88 -22.34 5.10
N VAL A 472 -12.66 -21.80 5.02
CA VAL A 472 -12.41 -20.38 4.75
C VAL A 472 -12.77 -20.03 3.30
N GLN A 473 -12.39 -20.86 2.31
CA GLN A 473 -12.79 -20.67 0.91
C GLN A 473 -14.32 -20.70 0.73
N ASP A 474 -15.02 -21.65 1.36
CA ASP A 474 -16.49 -21.77 1.30
C ASP A 474 -17.19 -20.59 2.00
N TYR A 475 -16.70 -20.13 3.16
CA TYR A 475 -17.23 -18.92 3.82
C TYR A 475 -17.18 -17.69 2.92
N PHE A 476 -16.02 -17.41 2.29
CA PHE A 476 -15.88 -16.30 1.36
C PHE A 476 -16.68 -16.50 0.06
N ALA A 477 -16.88 -17.75 -0.40
CA ALA A 477 -17.77 -18.05 -1.52
C ALA A 477 -19.26 -17.80 -1.18
N ARG A 478 -19.72 -18.18 0.01
CA ARG A 478 -21.11 -18.00 0.45
C ARG A 478 -21.44 -16.55 0.79
N LEU A 479 -20.47 -15.75 1.25
CA LEU A 479 -20.63 -14.30 1.43
C LEU A 479 -21.04 -13.58 0.14
N ASN A 480 -20.63 -14.09 -1.03
CA ASN A 480 -21.09 -13.63 -2.34
C ASN A 480 -22.51 -14.14 -2.68
N ALA A 481 -22.77 -15.41 -2.42
CA ALA A 481 -23.96 -16.10 -2.92
C ALA A 481 -25.23 -15.96 -2.06
N SER A 482 -25.15 -15.48 -0.80
CA SER A 482 -26.30 -15.46 0.11
C SER A 482 -26.33 -14.26 1.07
N ASN A 483 -27.55 -13.82 1.38
CA ASN A 483 -27.83 -12.88 2.46
C ASN A 483 -27.85 -13.55 3.85
N ASN A 484 -27.93 -14.88 3.94
CA ASN A 484 -28.09 -15.61 5.20
C ASN A 484 -26.76 -15.86 5.96
N VAL A 485 -25.62 -15.45 5.40
CA VAL A 485 -24.32 -15.53 6.09
C VAL A 485 -24.15 -14.31 6.98
N SER A 486 -23.90 -14.49 8.28
CA SER A 486 -23.68 -13.39 9.22
C SER A 486 -22.45 -12.56 8.84
N ARG A 487 -22.71 -11.32 8.36
CA ARG A 487 -21.75 -10.39 7.75
C ARG A 487 -20.91 -9.62 8.78
N HIS A 488 -20.22 -10.36 9.65
CA HIS A 488 -19.45 -9.89 10.81
C HIS A 488 -18.36 -8.83 10.46
N ASN A 489 -18.76 -7.58 10.24
CA ASN A 489 -17.91 -6.49 9.75
C ASN A 489 -17.16 -6.80 8.43
N ILE A 490 -17.62 -7.77 7.64
CA ILE A 490 -17.14 -8.06 6.28
C ILE A 490 -18.33 -8.03 5.31
N ILE A 491 -18.12 -7.41 4.15
CA ILE A 491 -19.03 -7.49 3.00
C ILE A 491 -18.27 -7.94 1.76
N TRP A 492 -18.92 -8.80 0.97
CA TRP A 492 -18.47 -9.07 -0.40
C TRP A 492 -18.72 -7.84 -1.28
N VAL A 493 -17.80 -7.57 -2.21
CA VAL A 493 -18.01 -6.55 -3.25
C VAL A 493 -17.95 -7.20 -4.63
N GLU A 494 -18.84 -6.80 -5.55
CA GLU A 494 -18.79 -7.28 -6.93
C GLU A 494 -17.61 -6.68 -7.70
N ASN A 495 -17.38 -5.37 -7.51
CA ASN A 495 -16.26 -4.66 -8.09
C ASN A 495 -14.99 -4.86 -7.23
N PRO A 496 -13.95 -5.56 -7.72
CA PRO A 496 -12.72 -5.80 -6.95
C PRO A 496 -12.00 -4.51 -6.52
N MET A 497 -12.21 -3.38 -7.22
CA MET A 497 -11.56 -2.09 -6.90
C MET A 497 -11.97 -1.51 -5.55
N LEU A 498 -13.13 -1.94 -5.05
CA LEU A 498 -13.61 -1.59 -3.72
C LEU A 498 -13.04 -2.54 -2.65
N ALA A 499 -12.43 -3.67 -3.00
CA ALA A 499 -11.94 -4.61 -2.01
C ALA A 499 -10.74 -4.06 -1.25
N ASP A 500 -10.79 -4.16 0.08
CA ASP A 500 -9.68 -3.86 0.97
C ASP A 500 -8.74 -5.10 1.08
N PHE A 501 -9.26 -6.33 0.90
CA PHE A 501 -8.49 -7.58 0.77
C PHE A 501 -8.96 -8.50 -0.35
N PHE A 502 -8.01 -9.31 -0.85
CA PHE A 502 -8.16 -10.28 -1.92
C PHE A 502 -7.91 -11.70 -1.40
N ILE A 503 -8.93 -12.54 -1.41
CA ILE A 503 -8.82 -13.95 -1.00
C ILE A 503 -8.36 -14.79 -2.19
N VAL A 504 -7.36 -15.64 -1.98
CA VAL A 504 -6.79 -16.50 -3.03
C VAL A 504 -7.11 -17.96 -2.72
N PRO A 505 -8.01 -18.61 -3.48
CA PRO A 505 -8.33 -20.02 -3.30
C PRO A 505 -7.27 -20.90 -3.97
N HIS A 506 -6.90 -21.99 -3.30
CA HIS A 506 -5.98 -23.01 -3.82
C HIS A 506 -6.35 -24.41 -3.32
N ASP A 507 -5.49 -25.40 -3.59
CA ASP A 507 -5.67 -26.83 -3.29
C ASP A 507 -4.42 -27.47 -2.68
N LEU A 508 -3.51 -26.68 -2.11
CA LEU A 508 -2.22 -27.18 -1.61
C LEU A 508 -2.41 -28.33 -0.61
N MET A 509 -3.39 -28.21 0.28
CA MET A 509 -3.65 -29.27 1.25
C MET A 509 -4.21 -30.54 0.60
N TYR A 510 -5.08 -30.44 -0.41
CA TYR A 510 -5.57 -31.61 -1.19
C TYR A 510 -4.41 -32.45 -1.73
N PHE A 511 -3.41 -31.79 -2.32
CA PHE A 511 -2.26 -32.50 -2.84
C PHE A 511 -1.32 -33.06 -1.77
N TYR A 512 -1.24 -32.42 -0.60
CA TYR A 512 -0.42 -32.90 0.50
C TYR A 512 -1.00 -34.17 1.16
N LEU A 513 -2.32 -34.24 1.40
CA LEU A 513 -2.94 -35.39 2.09
C LEU A 513 -3.39 -36.52 1.18
N ARG A 514 -3.71 -36.27 -0.10
CA ARG A 514 -3.96 -37.34 -1.10
C ARG A 514 -2.76 -38.30 -1.21
N ASN A 515 -1.57 -37.76 -0.97
CA ASN A 515 -0.28 -38.42 -1.11
C ASN A 515 0.29 -38.72 0.28
N LYS A 516 -0.21 -39.77 0.95
CA LYS A 516 0.30 -40.24 2.25
C LYS A 516 1.83 -40.33 2.20
N GLN A 517 2.53 -39.42 2.89
CA GLN A 517 4.00 -39.34 2.83
C GLN A 517 4.69 -40.62 3.34
N GLU A 518 4.00 -41.40 4.18
CA GLU A 518 4.46 -42.71 4.68
C GLU A 518 4.46 -43.81 3.60
N ILE A 519 3.88 -43.57 2.41
CA ILE A 519 3.77 -44.53 1.29
C ILE A 519 4.63 -44.11 0.08
N LEU A 520 5.07 -42.85 0.00
CA LEU A 520 5.87 -42.36 -1.12
C LEU A 520 7.37 -42.50 -0.84
N ASN A 521 8.05 -43.26 -1.69
CA ASN A 521 9.51 -43.20 -1.77
C ASN A 521 9.98 -41.81 -2.22
N GLN A 522 11.27 -41.52 -2.01
CA GLN A 522 11.85 -40.19 -2.26
C GLN A 522 11.63 -39.73 -3.71
N THR A 523 11.84 -40.62 -4.69
CA THR A 523 11.63 -40.35 -6.12
C THR A 523 10.19 -39.93 -6.44
N ASN A 524 9.18 -40.62 -5.90
CA ASN A 524 7.78 -40.26 -6.14
C ASN A 524 7.40 -38.94 -5.47
N ASN A 525 7.98 -38.62 -4.31
CA ASN A 525 7.79 -37.34 -3.65
C ASN A 525 8.43 -36.18 -4.43
N ASP A 526 9.62 -36.38 -5.02
CA ASP A 526 10.29 -35.38 -5.86
C ASP A 526 9.53 -35.13 -7.18
N VAL A 527 9.02 -36.20 -7.83
CA VAL A 527 8.14 -36.09 -9.01
C VAL A 527 6.85 -35.34 -8.68
N LEU A 528 6.22 -35.63 -7.54
CA LEU A 528 5.03 -34.93 -7.06
C LEU A 528 5.32 -33.45 -6.78
N TRP A 529 6.44 -33.16 -6.11
CA TRP A 529 6.90 -31.81 -5.78
C TRP A 529 7.12 -30.97 -7.03
N GLN A 530 7.82 -31.53 -8.03
CA GLN A 530 8.02 -30.88 -9.33
C GLN A 530 6.69 -30.68 -10.07
N THR A 531 5.87 -31.73 -10.17
CA THR A 531 4.58 -31.70 -10.88
C THR A 531 3.64 -30.62 -10.33
N LEU A 532 3.59 -30.45 -9.01
CA LEU A 532 2.74 -29.44 -8.38
C LEU A 532 3.34 -28.04 -8.47
N ASN A 533 4.65 -27.89 -8.29
CA ASN A 533 5.28 -26.59 -8.42
C ASN A 533 5.21 -26.05 -9.85
N GLU A 534 5.44 -26.88 -10.87
CA GLU A 534 5.46 -26.47 -12.29
C GLU A 534 4.07 -26.53 -12.92
N GLY A 535 3.31 -27.60 -12.63
CA GLY A 535 1.99 -27.84 -13.20
C GLY A 535 0.86 -27.05 -12.56
N TYR A 536 0.95 -26.71 -11.26
CA TYR A 536 -0.09 -25.98 -10.51
C TYR A 536 0.41 -24.59 -10.06
N PHE A 537 1.35 -24.49 -9.12
CA PHE A 537 1.71 -23.23 -8.47
C PHE A 537 2.36 -22.22 -9.43
N GLN A 538 3.26 -22.63 -10.32
CA GLN A 538 3.88 -21.77 -11.31
C GLN A 538 2.83 -21.17 -12.26
N LYS A 539 1.82 -21.94 -12.68
CA LYS A 539 0.72 -21.47 -13.53
C LYS A 539 -0.22 -20.54 -12.76
N MET A 540 -0.68 -20.95 -11.59
CA MET A 540 -1.54 -20.16 -10.69
C MET A 540 -0.90 -18.79 -10.39
N LEU A 541 0.34 -18.78 -9.88
CA LEU A 541 1.07 -17.56 -9.53
C LEU A 541 1.42 -16.71 -10.76
N SER A 542 1.76 -17.32 -11.90
CA SER A 542 1.98 -16.56 -13.14
C SER A 542 0.70 -15.90 -13.63
N ASN A 543 -0.45 -16.59 -13.57
CA ASN A 543 -1.75 -16.02 -13.89
C ASN A 543 -2.07 -14.88 -12.91
N MET A 544 -1.87 -15.07 -11.61
CA MET A 544 -2.04 -14.03 -10.59
C MET A 544 -1.19 -12.78 -10.84
N CYS A 545 0.10 -12.95 -11.08
CA CYS A 545 1.03 -11.83 -11.23
C CYS A 545 0.90 -11.10 -12.57
N LYS A 546 0.54 -11.80 -13.65
CA LYS A 546 0.54 -11.24 -15.02
C LYS A 546 -0.85 -10.92 -15.58
N ARG A 547 -1.87 -11.71 -15.22
CA ARG A 547 -3.22 -11.60 -15.79
C ARG A 547 -4.23 -10.99 -14.83
N PHE A 548 -3.99 -11.08 -13.52
CA PHE A 548 -4.96 -10.60 -12.54
C PHE A 548 -4.64 -9.22 -11.99
N PRO A 549 -5.57 -8.27 -12.15
CA PRO A 549 -5.27 -6.86 -12.05
C PRO A 549 -4.94 -6.35 -10.64
N TYR A 550 -5.39 -7.06 -9.61
CA TYR A 550 -5.34 -6.61 -8.23
C TYR A 550 -4.06 -7.03 -7.49
N TRP A 551 -3.29 -8.00 -8.01
CA TRP A 551 -2.07 -8.54 -7.37
C TRP A 551 -1.06 -7.46 -6.97
N THR A 552 -0.93 -6.45 -7.82
CA THR A 552 0.09 -5.40 -7.74
C THR A 552 -0.39 -4.13 -7.05
N MET A 553 -1.59 -4.08 -6.44
CA MET A 553 -2.18 -2.87 -5.83
C MET A 553 -1.52 -2.33 -4.55
N ALA A 554 -0.21 -2.53 -4.42
CA ALA A 554 0.63 -2.02 -3.35
C ALA A 554 1.09 -0.57 -3.62
N LYS A 555 1.40 0.17 -2.55
CA LYS A 555 2.01 1.51 -2.67
C LYS A 555 3.46 1.45 -3.14
N THR A 556 4.16 0.37 -2.77
CA THR A 556 5.59 0.19 -2.94
C THR A 556 5.94 -1.25 -3.32
N THR A 557 7.16 -1.47 -3.81
CA THR A 557 7.66 -2.78 -4.27
C THR A 557 7.73 -3.83 -3.16
N ASP A 558 8.07 -3.40 -1.95
CA ASP A 558 8.11 -4.23 -0.74
C ASP A 558 6.72 -4.58 -0.20
N GLN A 559 5.65 -3.97 -0.73
CA GLN A 559 4.27 -4.23 -0.34
C GLN A 559 3.46 -5.03 -1.38
N ILE A 560 4.02 -5.42 -2.54
CA ILE A 560 3.29 -6.16 -3.60
C ILE A 560 2.62 -7.42 -3.02
N GLY A 561 1.30 -7.55 -3.17
CA GLY A 561 0.51 -8.64 -2.59
C GLY A 561 0.14 -8.49 -1.10
N SER A 562 0.44 -7.37 -0.42
CA SER A 562 0.18 -7.18 1.02
C SER A 562 -1.29 -7.17 1.44
N ASN A 563 -2.19 -6.95 0.48
CA ASN A 563 -3.64 -7.06 0.64
C ASN A 563 -4.21 -8.41 0.16
N HIS A 564 -3.35 -9.39 -0.13
CA HIS A 564 -3.78 -10.74 -0.54
C HIS A 564 -3.71 -11.69 0.64
N ILE A 565 -4.68 -12.58 0.73
CA ILE A 565 -4.79 -13.58 1.79
C ILE A 565 -4.76 -14.97 1.17
N PHE A 566 -3.80 -15.78 1.60
CA PHE A 566 -3.69 -17.22 1.31
C PHE A 566 -3.90 -18.03 2.58
N THR A 567 -4.48 -19.22 2.45
CA THR A 567 -4.75 -20.15 3.57
C THR A 567 -3.69 -21.23 3.68
N PHE A 568 -2.59 -20.97 4.40
CA PHE A 568 -1.49 -21.92 4.57
C PHE A 568 -1.51 -22.63 5.92
N VAL A 569 -1.60 -23.95 5.91
CA VAL A 569 -1.62 -24.80 7.12
C VAL A 569 -0.23 -24.95 7.80
N GLY A 570 0.68 -23.99 7.62
CA GLY A 570 1.97 -23.89 8.34
C GLY A 570 3.23 -24.06 7.48
N ARG A 571 4.41 -24.04 8.14
CA ARG A 571 5.73 -23.93 7.49
C ARG A 571 5.99 -24.91 6.35
N LYS A 572 5.60 -26.18 6.49
CA LYS A 572 5.86 -27.22 5.49
C LYS A 572 5.24 -26.88 4.13
N ASN A 573 4.06 -26.24 4.13
CA ASN A 573 3.35 -25.87 2.92
C ASN A 573 4.09 -24.78 2.12
N MET A 574 4.68 -23.80 2.82
CA MET A 574 5.54 -22.79 2.18
C MET A 574 6.91 -23.36 1.76
N GLY A 575 7.48 -24.27 2.56
CA GLY A 575 8.72 -24.99 2.22
C GLY A 575 8.57 -25.91 1.00
N PHE A 576 7.37 -26.44 0.77
CA PHE A 576 7.03 -27.22 -0.43
C PHE A 576 7.07 -26.39 -1.71
N LEU A 577 6.97 -25.06 -1.66
CA LEU A 577 7.01 -24.21 -2.85
C LEU A 577 8.45 -23.90 -3.28
N TYR A 578 8.71 -23.85 -4.58
CA TYR A 578 9.99 -23.39 -5.13
C TYR A 578 10.39 -22.02 -4.56
N ALA A 579 11.69 -21.81 -4.35
CA ALA A 579 12.22 -20.56 -3.77
C ALA A 579 11.75 -19.29 -4.52
N LYS A 580 11.54 -19.38 -5.84
CA LYS A 580 10.94 -18.31 -6.68
C LYS A 580 9.48 -18.01 -6.32
N HIS A 581 8.64 -19.04 -6.12
CA HIS A 581 7.25 -18.88 -5.67
C HIS A 581 7.19 -18.27 -4.27
N GLN A 582 8.03 -18.74 -3.36
CA GLN A 582 8.17 -18.14 -2.04
C GLN A 582 8.69 -16.68 -2.07
N LYS A 583 9.43 -16.25 -3.11
CA LYS A 583 9.84 -14.83 -3.28
C LYS A 583 8.62 -13.98 -3.68
N VAL A 584 7.79 -14.48 -4.60
CA VAL A 584 6.52 -13.85 -5.02
C VAL A 584 5.53 -13.74 -3.86
N LEU A 585 5.41 -14.79 -3.04
CA LEU A 585 4.49 -14.83 -1.90
C LEU A 585 4.98 -14.11 -0.63
N ARG A 586 6.17 -13.49 -0.65
CA ARG A 586 6.83 -12.94 0.58
C ARG A 586 5.94 -11.98 1.37
N ASN A 587 5.06 -11.24 0.71
CA ASN A 587 4.26 -10.17 1.30
C ASN A 587 2.77 -10.52 1.46
N VAL A 588 2.30 -11.59 0.82
CA VAL A 588 0.94 -12.11 0.99
C VAL A 588 0.67 -12.42 2.45
N ILE A 589 -0.47 -11.99 3.00
CA ILE A 589 -0.91 -12.39 4.34
C ILE A 589 -1.28 -13.87 4.32
N GLN A 590 -0.73 -14.63 5.27
CA GLN A 590 -1.05 -16.04 5.46
C GLN A 590 -2.04 -16.18 6.61
N LEU A 591 -3.11 -16.92 6.37
CA LEU A 591 -3.95 -17.51 7.41
C LEU A 591 -3.31 -18.85 7.80
N VAL A 592 -2.79 -18.94 9.03
CA VAL A 592 -2.07 -20.11 9.54
C VAL A 592 -2.72 -20.66 10.81
N PHE A 593 -2.49 -21.94 11.14
CA PHE A 593 -2.72 -22.42 12.50
C PHE A 593 -1.54 -22.02 13.40
N THR A 594 -1.72 -22.12 14.71
CA THR A 594 -0.67 -21.93 15.74
C THR A 594 0.73 -22.42 15.28
N ASP A 595 1.68 -21.50 15.10
CA ASP A 595 3.10 -21.66 14.67
C ASP A 595 3.88 -20.61 15.51
N VAL A 596 5.20 -20.60 15.74
CA VAL A 596 6.36 -21.36 15.24
C VAL A 596 7.42 -21.33 16.35
N ARG A 597 8.36 -22.29 16.46
CA ARG A 597 9.79 -21.99 16.16
C ARG A 597 10.81 -23.14 16.19
N GLN A 598 11.85 -22.88 15.40
CA GLN A 598 13.28 -23.20 15.53
C GLN A 598 13.80 -24.61 15.83
N ASN A 599 13.29 -25.38 16.79
CA ASN A 599 14.14 -26.36 17.50
C ASN A 599 14.38 -27.71 16.78
N LEU A 600 14.41 -27.70 15.45
CA LEU A 600 14.62 -28.86 14.56
C LEU A 600 15.82 -28.71 13.61
N VAL A 601 16.74 -27.77 13.89
CA VAL A 601 17.93 -27.55 13.07
C VAL A 601 19.18 -28.08 13.80
N PRO A 602 20.06 -28.87 13.15
CA PRO A 602 21.23 -29.47 13.81
C PRO A 602 22.23 -28.44 14.38
N PRO A 603 23.09 -28.82 15.36
CA PRO A 603 24.06 -27.92 16.01
C PRO A 603 25.12 -27.23 15.11
N LYS A 604 25.12 -27.50 13.80
CA LYS A 604 26.02 -26.89 12.79
C LYS A 604 25.31 -25.96 11.80
N SER A 605 24.09 -25.50 12.09
CA SER A 605 23.42 -24.49 11.26
C SER A 605 23.70 -23.06 11.71
N ASN A 606 24.10 -22.21 10.78
CA ASN A 606 23.97 -20.77 10.96
C ASN A 606 22.49 -20.38 11.04
N LEU A 607 22.16 -19.52 12.02
CA LEU A 607 20.80 -19.32 12.54
C LEU A 607 19.80 -18.73 11.51
N PRO A 608 18.51 -19.11 11.55
CA PRO A 608 17.49 -18.61 10.63
C PRO A 608 16.87 -17.28 11.10
N TYR A 609 17.69 -16.22 11.12
CA TYR A 609 17.24 -14.90 10.66
C TYR A 609 18.16 -14.50 9.50
N SER A 610 17.73 -14.77 8.27
CA SER A 610 18.41 -14.32 7.05
C SER A 610 17.44 -13.46 6.23
N HIS A 611 17.30 -12.22 6.70
CA HIS A 611 16.92 -11.13 5.80
C HIS A 611 18.05 -11.00 4.77
N ARG A 612 17.75 -11.22 3.48
CA ARG A 612 18.68 -11.68 2.43
C ARG A 612 19.01 -13.18 2.61
N ASP A 613 18.20 -14.00 1.93
CA ASP A 613 18.32 -15.46 1.72
C ASP A 613 17.92 -16.49 2.80
N LYS A 614 16.81 -16.19 3.52
CA LYS A 614 15.69 -17.10 3.92
C LYS A 614 15.96 -18.24 4.94
N ALA A 615 15.02 -18.65 5.81
CA ALA A 615 13.55 -18.58 5.71
C ALA A 615 12.81 -18.48 7.07
N MET A 616 11.73 -17.68 7.11
CA MET A 616 10.62 -17.78 8.08
C MET A 616 9.31 -18.06 7.33
N SER A 617 8.42 -18.87 7.92
CA SER A 617 7.10 -19.22 7.36
C SER A 617 6.00 -18.24 7.73
N TYR A 618 6.04 -17.77 8.97
CA TYR A 618 5.05 -16.90 9.60
C TYR A 618 5.76 -15.67 10.14
N ARG A 619 5.17 -14.49 9.91
CA ARG A 619 5.64 -13.21 10.42
C ARG A 619 4.73 -12.81 11.58
N HIS A 620 5.28 -12.83 12.79
CA HIS A 620 4.55 -12.47 13.99
C HIS A 620 3.94 -11.08 13.87
N GLY A 621 2.63 -11.00 14.09
CA GLY A 621 1.89 -9.77 13.98
C GLY A 621 1.79 -9.21 12.56
N TYR A 622 2.00 -10.01 11.49
CA TYR A 622 1.57 -9.71 10.11
C TYR A 622 0.59 -10.77 9.60
N ASP A 623 0.98 -12.03 9.74
CA ASP A 623 0.17 -13.20 9.40
C ASP A 623 -0.89 -13.45 10.48
N ILE A 624 -2.03 -14.04 10.08
CA ILE A 624 -3.22 -14.19 10.93
C ILE A 624 -3.30 -15.64 11.42
N VAL A 625 -3.25 -15.83 12.74
CA VAL A 625 -3.37 -17.15 13.37
C VAL A 625 -4.85 -17.47 13.62
N ILE A 626 -5.30 -18.62 13.13
CA ILE A 626 -6.67 -19.14 13.26
C ILE A 626 -6.68 -20.50 13.97
N PRO A 627 -7.75 -20.86 14.71
CA PRO A 627 -7.85 -22.15 15.37
C PRO A 627 -7.97 -23.29 14.35
N GLN A 628 -7.64 -24.50 14.78
CA GLN A 628 -7.89 -25.71 14.00
C GLN A 628 -9.40 -26.06 14.01
N PHE A 629 -9.86 -26.84 13.03
CA PHE A 629 -11.15 -27.54 13.11
C PHE A 629 -11.04 -28.73 14.08
N THR A 630 -12.13 -29.07 14.76
CA THR A 630 -12.22 -30.17 15.74
C THR A 630 -13.40 -31.07 15.40
N ASP A 631 -13.14 -32.33 15.07
CA ASP A 631 -14.14 -33.32 14.62
C ASP A 631 -14.95 -33.97 15.76
N LEU A 632 -14.87 -33.46 17.00
CA LEU A 632 -15.52 -34.06 18.17
C LEU A 632 -17.05 -34.16 17.99
N LYS A 633 -17.52 -35.39 17.74
CA LYS A 633 -18.94 -35.76 17.64
C LYS A 633 -19.58 -35.76 19.04
N LEU A 634 -19.82 -34.56 19.58
CA LEU A 634 -20.45 -34.37 20.88
C LEU A 634 -21.94 -34.03 20.72
N ASN A 635 -22.80 -34.76 21.41
CA ASN A 635 -24.18 -34.31 21.65
C ASN A 635 -24.15 -32.95 22.37
N GLU A 636 -25.01 -32.01 21.95
CA GLU A 636 -25.04 -30.65 22.50
C GLU A 636 -25.21 -30.58 24.03
N SER A 637 -25.87 -31.58 24.62
CA SER A 637 -26.01 -31.72 26.08
C SER A 637 -24.67 -31.84 26.83
N LEU A 638 -23.59 -32.26 26.16
CA LEU A 638 -22.23 -32.31 26.73
C LEU A 638 -21.46 -30.99 26.53
N PHE A 639 -21.91 -30.13 25.61
CA PHE A 639 -21.18 -28.93 25.15
C PHE A 639 -21.37 -27.69 26.03
N SER A 640 -22.18 -27.81 27.09
CA SER A 640 -22.32 -26.76 28.09
C SER A 640 -21.24 -26.93 29.16
N ILE A 641 -20.39 -25.90 29.33
CA ILE A 641 -19.40 -25.87 30.44
C ILE A 641 -20.11 -25.82 31.81
N ARG A 642 -21.42 -25.48 31.83
CA ARG A 642 -22.29 -25.67 33.00
C ARG A 642 -22.50 -27.14 33.36
N ASN A 643 -22.45 -28.05 32.38
CA ASN A 643 -22.50 -29.50 32.60
C ASN A 643 -21.09 -30.07 32.85
N SER A 644 -20.01 -29.49 32.33
CA SER A 644 -18.65 -29.93 32.71
C SER A 644 -18.37 -29.72 34.21
N SER A 645 -19.06 -28.79 34.87
CA SER A 645 -19.07 -28.63 36.34
C SER A 645 -19.92 -29.64 37.12
N SER A 646 -20.81 -30.42 36.48
CA SER A 646 -21.51 -31.53 37.15
C SER A 646 -20.72 -32.84 37.14
N TYR A 647 -19.72 -32.97 36.25
CA TYR A 647 -18.77 -34.09 36.29
C TYR A 647 -17.81 -33.94 37.47
N ASN A 648 -17.73 -34.99 38.30
CA ASN A 648 -16.75 -35.07 39.37
C ASN A 648 -15.33 -35.15 38.77
N LYS A 649 -14.61 -34.01 38.82
CA LYS A 649 -13.26 -33.83 38.29
C LYS A 649 -12.23 -34.59 39.15
N LYS A 650 -12.10 -35.91 38.93
CA LYS A 650 -11.17 -36.78 39.67
C LYS A 650 -9.76 -36.86 39.07
N ILE A 651 -9.58 -36.46 37.81
CA ILE A 651 -8.29 -36.52 37.11
C ILE A 651 -7.64 -35.13 37.15
N LEU A 652 -6.39 -35.03 37.58
CA LEU A 652 -5.66 -33.76 37.61
C LEU A 652 -5.22 -33.37 36.19
N PHE A 653 -4.41 -34.22 35.57
CA PHE A 653 -3.88 -34.04 34.22
C PHE A 653 -4.32 -35.21 33.34
N PHE A 654 -4.70 -34.89 32.10
CA PHE A 654 -4.96 -35.87 31.05
C PHE A 654 -4.18 -35.59 29.78
N PHE A 655 -3.69 -36.66 29.15
CA PHE A 655 -3.01 -36.65 27.86
C PHE A 655 -3.29 -37.96 27.12
N ALA A 656 -3.67 -37.85 25.84
CA ALA A 656 -3.73 -38.98 24.91
C ALA A 656 -3.15 -38.59 23.54
N ALA A 657 -2.06 -39.24 23.13
CA ALA A 657 -1.44 -39.28 21.80
C ALA A 657 -0.15 -40.11 21.83
N ASN A 658 0.33 -40.54 20.67
CA ASN A 658 1.68 -41.08 20.51
C ASN A 658 2.81 -40.09 20.93
N LEU A 659 3.69 -40.50 21.85
CA LEU A 659 4.87 -39.74 22.33
C LEU A 659 6.20 -40.12 21.65
N SER A 660 6.23 -41.21 20.87
CA SER A 660 7.45 -41.84 20.32
C SER A 660 8.07 -41.17 19.08
N HIS A 661 7.54 -40.02 18.64
CA HIS A 661 8.04 -39.33 17.44
C HIS A 661 9.47 -38.77 17.63
N THR A 662 10.46 -39.55 17.22
CA THR A 662 11.91 -39.28 17.30
C THR A 662 12.38 -38.05 16.50
N ILE A 663 11.57 -37.56 15.57
CA ILE A 663 11.94 -36.47 14.64
C ILE A 663 12.19 -35.13 15.38
N ALA A 664 11.73 -34.97 16.63
CA ALA A 664 11.75 -33.69 17.33
C ALA A 664 12.30 -33.72 18.77
N LEU A 665 13.57 -34.11 18.93
CA LEU A 665 14.33 -34.20 20.18
C LEU A 665 14.20 -33.00 21.14
N HIS A 666 13.99 -31.78 20.62
CA HIS A 666 13.84 -30.55 21.43
C HIS A 666 12.39 -30.08 21.63
N SER A 667 11.40 -30.82 21.11
CA SER A 667 9.98 -30.51 21.36
C SER A 667 9.54 -30.99 22.75
N ALA A 668 8.35 -30.56 23.18
CA ALA A 668 7.81 -30.99 24.47
C ALA A 668 7.57 -32.51 24.51
N SER A 669 7.18 -33.16 23.40
CA SER A 669 6.87 -34.60 23.38
C SER A 669 8.01 -35.51 23.91
N PRO A 670 9.26 -35.52 23.39
CA PRO A 670 10.30 -36.38 23.94
C PRO A 670 10.72 -36.02 25.38
N ARG A 671 10.62 -34.74 25.76
CA ARG A 671 10.92 -34.30 27.14
C ARG A 671 9.86 -34.73 28.15
N LEU A 672 8.59 -34.74 27.73
CA LEU A 672 7.51 -35.38 28.49
C LEU A 672 7.74 -36.89 28.61
N THR A 673 8.24 -37.55 27.57
CA THR A 673 8.65 -38.95 27.67
C THR A 673 9.73 -39.14 28.74
N SER A 674 10.76 -38.29 28.83
CA SER A 674 11.78 -38.41 29.90
C SER A 674 11.29 -38.01 31.30
N LEU A 675 10.30 -37.12 31.40
CA LEU A 675 9.67 -36.75 32.66
C LEU A 675 8.76 -37.86 33.21
N TRP A 676 8.19 -38.65 32.31
CA TRP A 676 7.18 -39.67 32.61
C TRP A 676 7.63 -41.10 32.22
N SER A 677 8.90 -41.31 31.89
CA SER A 677 9.47 -42.64 31.52
C SER A 677 9.52 -43.62 32.68
N ASN A 678 9.42 -43.14 33.91
CA ASN A 678 9.23 -43.98 35.10
C ASN A 678 7.83 -44.61 35.17
N PHE A 679 6.90 -44.21 34.28
CA PHE A 679 5.59 -44.81 34.14
C PHE A 679 5.57 -45.68 32.89
N SER A 680 5.44 -47.00 33.09
CA SER A 680 5.39 -47.99 32.00
C SER A 680 4.28 -47.62 31.01
N ILE A 681 4.61 -47.57 29.71
CA ILE A 681 3.67 -47.19 28.64
C ILE A 681 2.65 -48.32 28.41
N VAL A 682 1.61 -48.39 29.26
CA VAL A 682 0.24 -48.90 29.02
C VAL A 682 -0.62 -48.41 30.20
N ARG A 683 -1.72 -47.69 29.91
CA ARG A 683 -2.84 -47.30 30.81
C ARG A 683 -2.59 -47.48 32.33
N LYS A 684 -1.97 -46.50 33.01
CA LYS A 684 -1.74 -46.60 34.46
C LYS A 684 -1.89 -45.28 35.25
N SER A 685 -3.01 -45.16 35.96
CA SER A 685 -3.16 -44.23 37.10
C SER A 685 -2.15 -44.66 38.17
N THR A 686 -1.11 -43.87 38.41
CA THR A 686 0.08 -44.30 39.20
C THR A 686 0.59 -43.26 40.19
N THR A 687 0.13 -42.00 40.10
CA THR A 687 0.39 -40.98 41.11
C THR A 687 -0.90 -40.26 41.46
N THR A 688 -1.17 -40.15 42.77
CA THR A 688 -2.19 -39.26 43.29
C THR A 688 -1.53 -37.97 43.76
N THR A 689 -2.13 -36.83 43.44
CA THR A 689 -1.69 -35.51 43.92
C THR A 689 -2.78 -34.94 44.80
N THR A 690 -2.47 -34.68 46.06
CA THR A 690 -3.41 -34.07 47.02
C THR A 690 -3.29 -32.55 46.96
N ILE A 691 -4.37 -31.87 46.59
CA ILE A 691 -4.45 -30.40 46.56
C ILE A 691 -5.64 -29.98 47.42
N GLU A 692 -5.41 -29.12 48.41
CA GLU A 692 -6.44 -28.66 49.37
C GLU A 692 -7.21 -29.82 50.03
N GLY A 693 -6.53 -30.92 50.34
CA GLY A 693 -7.11 -32.13 50.95
C GLY A 693 -7.88 -33.05 49.98
N ILE A 694 -7.94 -32.73 48.68
CA ILE A 694 -8.58 -33.56 47.65
C ILE A 694 -7.51 -34.30 46.86
N SER A 695 -7.58 -35.63 46.86
CA SER A 695 -6.71 -36.49 46.03
C SER A 695 -7.21 -36.56 44.60
N TYR A 696 -6.37 -36.17 43.65
CA TYR A 696 -6.62 -36.29 42.22
C TYR A 696 -5.70 -37.35 41.60
N GLU A 697 -6.22 -38.10 40.63
CA GLU A 697 -5.46 -39.08 39.85
C GLU A 697 -4.71 -38.39 38.69
N THR A 698 -3.44 -38.73 38.46
CA THR A 698 -2.73 -38.36 37.23
C THR A 698 -2.96 -39.46 36.17
N LEU A 699 -3.67 -39.15 35.07
CA LEU A 699 -4.00 -40.12 34.03
C LEU A 699 -3.30 -39.78 32.71
N LEU A 700 -2.32 -40.59 32.31
CA LEU A 700 -1.63 -40.48 31.02
C LEU A 700 -1.88 -41.74 30.18
N ILE A 701 -2.25 -41.60 28.91
CA ILE A 701 -2.40 -42.74 27.98
C ILE A 701 -1.67 -42.43 26.67
N ALA A 702 -0.43 -42.88 26.56
CA ALA A 702 0.45 -42.62 25.42
C ALA A 702 0.46 -43.77 24.40
N ASP A 703 -0.71 -44.11 23.85
CA ASP A 703 -0.86 -44.88 22.61
C ASP A 703 -2.22 -44.58 21.94
N ASP A 704 -2.31 -44.62 20.62
CA ASP A 704 -3.44 -44.08 19.83
C ASP A 704 -4.69 -44.97 19.82
N ASN A 705 -4.71 -46.03 20.65
CA ASN A 705 -5.79 -47.02 20.74
C ASN A 705 -6.99 -46.63 21.64
N ALA A 706 -7.09 -45.37 22.07
CA ALA A 706 -8.24 -44.87 22.85
C ALA A 706 -9.44 -44.57 21.95
N THR A 707 -10.62 -45.12 22.28
CA THR A 707 -11.86 -44.79 21.56
C THR A 707 -12.28 -43.33 21.79
N SER A 708 -13.00 -42.73 20.84
CA SER A 708 -13.51 -41.34 20.98
C SER A 708 -14.31 -41.14 22.27
N ASP A 709 -15.11 -42.14 22.67
CA ASP A 709 -15.89 -42.12 23.90
C ASP A 709 -15.01 -42.16 25.16
N GLU A 710 -13.98 -43.02 25.20
CA GLU A 710 -13.02 -43.06 26.32
C GLU A 710 -12.26 -41.73 26.44
N TYR A 711 -11.85 -41.15 25.31
CA TYR A 711 -11.18 -39.85 25.25
C TYR A 711 -12.06 -38.73 25.81
N ILE A 712 -13.30 -38.60 25.32
CA ILE A 712 -14.27 -37.59 25.77
C ILE A 712 -14.59 -37.77 27.27
N LYS A 713 -14.86 -39.00 27.73
CA LYS A 713 -15.15 -39.28 29.15
C LYS A 713 -13.96 -38.95 30.06
N SER A 714 -12.74 -39.21 29.60
CA SER A 714 -11.52 -38.89 30.35
C SER A 714 -11.29 -37.38 30.43
N MET A 715 -11.40 -36.67 29.30
CA MET A 715 -11.36 -35.19 29.26
C MET A 715 -12.41 -34.57 30.18
N LEU A 716 -13.68 -34.97 30.11
CA LEU A 716 -14.75 -34.45 30.96
C LEU A 716 -14.46 -34.61 32.47
N ARG A 717 -13.82 -35.73 32.86
CA ARG A 717 -13.37 -35.99 34.25
C ARG A 717 -12.06 -35.28 34.66
N SER A 718 -11.42 -34.55 33.75
CA SER A 718 -10.11 -33.93 33.97
C SER A 718 -10.19 -32.44 34.29
N VAL A 719 -9.31 -31.97 35.19
CA VAL A 719 -9.12 -30.53 35.46
C VAL A 719 -8.30 -29.89 34.34
N PHE A 720 -7.15 -30.49 34.01
CA PHE A 720 -6.20 -29.99 33.03
C PHE A 720 -6.01 -30.96 31.86
N SER A 721 -5.92 -30.41 30.64
CA SER A 721 -5.55 -31.15 29.43
C SER A 721 -4.14 -30.76 29.01
N ILE A 722 -3.22 -31.71 29.00
CA ILE A 722 -1.83 -31.46 28.61
C ILE A 722 -1.76 -31.32 27.08
N CYS A 723 -1.40 -30.13 26.62
CA CYS A 723 -1.35 -29.72 25.23
C CYS A 723 0.09 -29.36 24.82
N PRO A 724 0.99 -30.34 24.67
CA PRO A 724 2.36 -30.09 24.25
C PRO A 724 2.45 -29.79 22.76
N GLU A 725 3.48 -29.00 22.43
CA GLU A 725 4.03 -28.92 21.09
C GLU A 725 4.53 -30.30 20.66
N THR A 726 4.04 -30.77 19.51
CA THR A 726 4.42 -32.06 18.90
C THR A 726 5.08 -31.82 17.54
N PHE A 727 5.38 -32.87 16.79
CA PHE A 727 5.76 -32.80 15.36
C PHE A 727 4.80 -31.92 14.51
N ARG A 728 3.54 -31.79 14.93
CA ARG A 728 2.61 -30.74 14.49
C ARG A 728 2.55 -29.68 15.61
N PRO A 729 2.97 -28.42 15.37
CA PRO A 729 3.00 -27.39 16.42
C PRO A 729 1.59 -26.95 16.88
N TRP A 730 0.55 -27.35 16.14
CA TRP A 730 -0.85 -27.28 16.54
C TRP A 730 -1.31 -28.61 17.17
N SER A 731 -1.74 -28.57 18.43
CA SER A 731 -2.50 -29.66 19.03
C SER A 731 -3.98 -29.29 19.08
N TYR A 732 -4.82 -30.03 18.35
CA TYR A 732 -6.28 -29.87 18.33
C TYR A 732 -6.88 -29.86 19.75
N ARG A 733 -6.25 -30.61 20.66
CA ARG A 733 -6.55 -30.71 22.11
C ARG A 733 -6.68 -29.38 22.83
N ILE A 734 -5.97 -28.32 22.40
CA ILE A 734 -6.11 -26.97 22.99
C ILE A 734 -7.56 -26.50 22.86
N TYR A 735 -8.16 -26.67 21.69
CA TYR A 735 -9.52 -26.23 21.40
C TYR A 735 -10.56 -27.20 21.98
N GLU A 736 -10.30 -28.51 21.91
CA GLU A 736 -11.15 -29.53 22.52
C GLU A 736 -11.25 -29.41 24.04
N ALA A 737 -10.16 -29.08 24.73
CA ALA A 737 -10.16 -28.81 26.18
C ALA A 737 -11.12 -27.67 26.52
N ILE A 738 -11.02 -26.55 25.80
CA ILE A 738 -11.89 -25.39 25.98
C ILE A 738 -13.35 -25.75 25.69
N GLN A 739 -13.60 -26.53 24.64
CA GLN A 739 -14.94 -27.01 24.26
C GLN A 739 -15.57 -27.95 25.31
N LEU A 740 -14.77 -28.80 25.95
CA LEU A 740 -15.19 -29.78 26.97
C LEU A 740 -15.16 -29.23 28.41
N GLY A 741 -14.82 -27.95 28.61
CA GLY A 741 -14.70 -27.36 29.95
C GLY A 741 -13.57 -28.00 30.78
N VAL A 742 -12.39 -28.05 30.16
CA VAL A 742 -11.11 -28.50 30.71
C VAL A 742 -10.09 -27.39 30.47
N ILE A 743 -9.16 -27.17 31.41
CA ILE A 743 -8.17 -26.10 31.29
C ILE A 743 -6.99 -26.59 30.42
N PRO A 744 -6.72 -25.99 29.25
CA PRO A 744 -5.56 -26.38 28.45
C PRO A 744 -4.26 -25.92 29.10
N VAL A 745 -3.33 -26.86 29.28
CA VAL A 745 -1.94 -26.62 29.71
C VAL A 745 -1.06 -26.71 28.46
N ILE A 746 -0.74 -25.54 27.91
CA ILE A 746 -0.01 -25.36 26.66
C ILE A 746 1.49 -25.47 26.97
N LEU A 747 2.11 -26.58 26.56
CA LEU A 747 3.53 -26.86 26.78
C LEU A 747 4.30 -26.61 25.48
N ALA A 748 4.59 -25.35 25.22
CA ALA A 748 5.16 -24.88 23.97
C ALA A 748 5.87 -23.55 24.23
N ASP A 749 7.03 -23.38 23.63
CA ASP A 749 7.81 -22.16 23.84
C ASP A 749 7.20 -21.00 23.05
N ASN A 750 7.52 -20.96 21.76
CA ASN A 750 7.29 -19.79 20.91
C ASN A 750 5.90 -19.79 20.24
N VAL A 751 4.95 -20.63 20.70
CA VAL A 751 3.63 -20.71 20.06
C VAL A 751 2.87 -19.38 20.21
N VAL A 752 2.38 -18.87 19.07
CA VAL A 752 1.39 -17.79 18.98
C VAL A 752 0.01 -18.43 18.87
N LEU A 753 -0.90 -18.08 19.77
CA LEU A 753 -2.26 -18.62 19.82
C LEU A 753 -3.23 -17.77 18.98
N PRO A 754 -4.35 -18.33 18.49
CA PRO A 754 -5.29 -17.58 17.67
C PRO A 754 -5.85 -16.38 18.41
N PHE A 755 -5.85 -15.23 17.73
CA PHE A 755 -6.47 -14.00 18.20
C PHE A 755 -5.98 -13.49 19.58
N GLU A 756 -4.71 -13.74 19.94
CA GLU A 756 -4.09 -13.23 21.18
C GLU A 756 -4.22 -11.71 21.37
N ARG A 757 -4.36 -10.95 20.28
CA ARG A 757 -4.69 -9.52 20.29
C ARG A 757 -6.05 -9.22 20.96
N PHE A 758 -7.03 -10.08 20.76
CA PHE A 758 -8.42 -9.90 21.23
C PHE A 758 -8.80 -10.78 22.42
N ILE A 759 -7.99 -11.80 22.74
CA ILE A 759 -8.29 -12.84 23.72
C ILE A 759 -7.15 -12.96 24.73
N SER A 760 -7.44 -12.74 26.01
CA SER A 760 -6.49 -13.03 27.09
C SER A 760 -6.42 -14.53 27.35
N TRP A 761 -5.58 -15.24 26.59
CA TRP A 761 -5.39 -16.70 26.75
C TRP A 761 -5.03 -17.10 28.19
N GLN A 762 -4.17 -16.33 28.85
CA GLN A 762 -3.81 -16.51 30.27
C GLN A 762 -5.02 -16.52 31.23
N SER A 763 -6.18 -15.95 30.85
CA SER A 763 -7.39 -15.97 31.69
C SER A 763 -8.09 -17.33 31.73
N PHE A 764 -7.80 -18.26 30.81
CA PHE A 764 -8.42 -19.60 30.76
C PHE A 764 -7.47 -20.75 30.41
N SER A 765 -6.23 -20.50 30.00
CA SER A 765 -5.18 -21.51 29.79
C SER A 765 -4.05 -21.38 30.81
N VAL A 766 -3.13 -22.34 30.80
CA VAL A 766 -1.82 -22.26 31.48
C VAL A 766 -0.76 -22.49 30.41
N LYS A 767 0.13 -21.52 30.13
CA LYS A 767 1.27 -21.70 29.22
C LYS A 767 2.54 -21.92 30.04
N ILE A 768 3.34 -22.93 29.68
CA ILE A 768 4.60 -23.28 30.34
C ILE A 768 5.64 -23.57 29.25
N ASN A 769 6.82 -22.97 29.38
CA ASN A 769 7.94 -23.17 28.46
C ASN A 769 8.49 -24.60 28.58
N VAL A 770 9.04 -25.12 27.48
CA VAL A 770 9.60 -26.48 27.35
C VAL A 770 10.85 -26.69 28.20
N SER A 771 11.50 -25.60 28.64
CA SER A 771 12.55 -25.59 29.67
C SER A 771 12.01 -25.90 31.08
N ASN A 772 10.77 -25.52 31.38
CA ASN A 772 10.20 -25.50 32.74
C ASN A 772 9.18 -26.63 32.96
N LEU A 773 9.21 -27.69 32.14
CA LEU A 773 8.28 -28.83 32.22
C LEU A 773 8.28 -29.51 33.61
N HIS A 774 9.42 -29.54 34.29
CA HIS A 774 9.54 -30.11 35.64
C HIS A 774 8.70 -29.33 36.68
N GLU A 775 8.39 -28.06 36.41
CA GLU A 775 7.62 -27.20 37.33
C GLU A 775 6.10 -27.42 37.24
N ILE A 776 5.58 -28.17 36.26
CA ILE A 776 4.12 -28.29 36.01
C ILE A 776 3.37 -28.71 37.27
N ILE A 777 3.86 -29.74 37.96
CA ILE A 777 3.24 -30.27 39.19
C ILE A 777 3.32 -29.23 40.30
N ASN A 778 4.50 -28.66 40.56
CA ASN A 778 4.70 -27.64 41.60
C ASN A 778 3.84 -26.39 41.37
N ARG A 779 3.77 -25.89 40.13
CA ARG A 779 2.94 -24.73 39.75
C ARG A 779 1.46 -24.96 39.95
N VAL A 780 0.99 -26.21 39.84
CA VAL A 780 -0.42 -26.57 40.04
C VAL A 780 -0.72 -26.86 41.52
N SER A 781 0.17 -27.54 42.22
CA SER A 781 0.03 -27.83 43.67
C SER A 781 0.09 -26.57 44.53
N ASN A 782 0.85 -25.55 44.12
CA ASN A 782 0.98 -24.27 44.84
C ASN A 782 -0.18 -23.28 44.54
N ILE A 783 -1.23 -23.68 43.82
CA ILE A 783 -2.38 -22.80 43.55
C ILE A 783 -3.26 -22.69 44.80
N THR A 784 -3.19 -21.55 45.47
CA THR A 784 -4.12 -21.21 46.56
C THR A 784 -5.55 -21.01 46.05
N SER A 785 -6.55 -21.51 46.79
CA SER A 785 -7.95 -21.51 46.39
C SER A 785 -8.19 -22.26 45.06
N PHE A 786 -7.66 -23.48 44.96
CA PHE A 786 -7.63 -24.28 43.74
C PHE A 786 -9.01 -24.42 43.07
N LYS A 787 -10.06 -24.69 43.85
CA LYS A 787 -11.45 -24.71 43.34
C LYS A 787 -11.88 -23.38 42.71
N ARG A 788 -11.53 -22.25 43.33
CA ARG A 788 -11.84 -20.89 42.84
C ARG A 788 -11.07 -20.57 41.56
N TYR A 789 -9.80 -20.95 41.50
CA TYR A 789 -8.96 -20.83 40.31
C TYR A 789 -9.57 -21.59 39.12
N ILE A 790 -9.97 -22.85 39.31
CA ILE A 790 -10.61 -23.66 38.27
C ILE A 790 -11.92 -23.01 37.82
N ALA A 791 -12.80 -22.66 38.75
CA ALA A 791 -14.09 -22.03 38.44
C ALA A 791 -13.92 -20.71 37.66
N GLN A 792 -12.91 -19.90 38.00
CA GLN A 792 -12.58 -18.67 37.28
C GLN A 792 -12.07 -18.95 35.86
N LYS A 793 -11.10 -19.86 35.69
CA LYS A 793 -10.58 -20.27 34.37
C LYS A 793 -11.69 -20.80 33.46
N LEU A 794 -12.57 -21.67 33.97
CA LEU A 794 -13.69 -22.23 33.21
C LEU A 794 -14.78 -21.19 32.87
N ARG A 795 -15.01 -20.21 33.75
CA ARG A 795 -15.90 -19.07 33.46
C ARG A 795 -15.36 -18.22 32.30
N TYR A 796 -14.06 -17.91 32.28
CA TYR A 796 -13.42 -17.23 31.14
C TYR A 796 -13.41 -18.10 29.88
N ALA A 797 -13.09 -19.40 29.99
CA ALA A 797 -13.16 -20.34 28.87
C ALA A 797 -14.55 -20.33 28.22
N SER A 798 -15.61 -20.32 29.03
CA SER A 798 -17.00 -20.22 28.57
C SER A 798 -17.24 -18.97 27.73
N SER A 799 -16.75 -17.81 28.20
CA SER A 799 -16.86 -16.52 27.50
C SER A 799 -16.14 -16.48 26.16
N TYR A 800 -15.13 -17.34 25.92
CA TYR A 800 -14.35 -17.38 24.67
C TYR A 800 -14.58 -18.65 23.83
N SER A 801 -15.27 -19.67 24.35
CA SER A 801 -15.46 -20.98 23.72
C SER A 801 -16.06 -20.91 22.30
N HIS A 802 -16.92 -19.93 22.04
CA HIS A 802 -17.57 -19.72 20.74
C HIS A 802 -16.59 -19.30 19.64
N ILE A 803 -15.44 -18.71 19.99
CA ILE A 803 -14.45 -18.19 19.03
C ILE A 803 -13.74 -19.33 18.30
N PHE A 804 -13.61 -20.47 18.97
CA PHE A 804 -12.98 -21.67 18.43
C PHE A 804 -13.99 -22.63 17.78
N ARG A 805 -15.26 -22.20 17.62
CA ARG A 805 -16.30 -22.95 16.92
C ARG A 805 -16.39 -22.52 15.46
N TRP A 806 -16.50 -23.52 14.58
CA TRP A 806 -16.74 -23.37 13.16
C TRP A 806 -18.25 -23.57 12.88
N PRO A 807 -18.89 -22.78 11.99
CA PRO A 807 -20.34 -22.82 11.75
C PRO A 807 -20.80 -24.00 10.85
N TYR A 808 -19.97 -25.03 10.72
CA TYR A 808 -20.21 -26.21 9.90
C TYR A 808 -20.18 -27.46 10.79
N ALA A 809 -21.09 -28.39 10.55
CA ALA A 809 -21.14 -29.68 11.21
C ALA A 809 -21.07 -30.82 10.17
N ILE A 810 -20.52 -31.97 10.58
CA ILE A 810 -20.50 -33.19 9.77
C ILE A 810 -21.80 -33.96 10.03
N ASP A 811 -22.71 -34.03 9.06
CA ASP A 811 -23.91 -34.86 9.21
C ASP A 811 -23.56 -36.34 9.01
N ASN A 812 -23.83 -37.12 10.06
CA ASN A 812 -23.53 -38.54 10.17
C ASN A 812 -24.80 -39.41 10.14
N ARG A 813 -26.00 -38.82 9.97
CA ARG A 813 -27.28 -39.57 9.99
C ARG A 813 -27.42 -40.53 8.80
N VAL A 814 -26.67 -40.33 7.72
CA VAL A 814 -26.69 -41.17 6.52
C VAL A 814 -25.54 -42.20 6.53
N ARG A 815 -25.64 -43.22 7.39
CA ARG A 815 -24.59 -44.24 7.65
C ARG A 815 -24.02 -44.99 6.42
N TYR A 816 -24.65 -44.92 5.25
CA TYR A 816 -24.20 -45.61 4.03
C TYR A 816 -24.09 -44.72 2.77
N LYS A 817 -24.30 -43.40 2.87
CA LYS A 817 -24.07 -42.46 1.75
C LYS A 817 -23.61 -41.09 2.26
N LYS A 818 -22.36 -40.73 1.96
CA LYS A 818 -21.81 -39.36 1.93
C LYS A 818 -22.02 -38.51 3.21
N GLU A 819 -20.99 -38.34 4.04
CA GLU A 819 -20.97 -37.38 5.16
C GLU A 819 -21.16 -35.92 4.68
N THR A 820 -22.39 -35.41 4.68
CA THR A 820 -22.67 -34.08 4.11
C THR A 820 -22.30 -32.98 5.10
N LEU A 821 -21.60 -31.94 4.63
CA LEU A 821 -21.44 -30.72 5.42
C LEU A 821 -22.78 -30.00 5.46
N VAL A 822 -23.35 -29.87 6.65
CA VAL A 822 -24.56 -29.09 6.89
C VAL A 822 -24.16 -27.84 7.66
N THR A 823 -24.80 -26.70 7.35
CA THR A 823 -24.72 -25.52 8.20
C THR A 823 -25.15 -25.92 9.59
N ASN A 824 -24.31 -25.66 10.59
CA ASN A 824 -24.62 -26.09 11.96
C ASN A 824 -25.92 -25.39 12.40
N GLU A 825 -27.03 -26.13 12.52
CA GLU A 825 -28.38 -25.60 12.79
C GLU A 825 -28.44 -24.89 14.16
N TYR A 826 -27.59 -25.32 15.09
CA TYR A 826 -27.39 -24.72 16.40
C TYR A 826 -26.61 -23.39 16.33
N PHE A 827 -26.02 -23.06 15.18
CA PHE A 827 -25.39 -21.77 14.92
C PHE A 827 -26.44 -20.75 14.46
N ASN A 828 -27.20 -20.21 15.41
CA ASN A 828 -28.29 -19.25 15.20
C ASN A 828 -27.89 -17.87 14.61
N GLY A 829 -26.67 -17.71 14.08
CA GLY A 829 -26.14 -16.48 13.48
C GLY A 829 -25.79 -15.35 14.45
N ASN A 830 -26.30 -15.39 15.69
CA ASN A 830 -26.18 -14.33 16.69
C ASN A 830 -24.92 -14.47 17.56
N ALA A 831 -24.42 -15.69 17.76
CA ALA A 831 -23.19 -15.92 18.49
C ALA A 831 -21.97 -15.51 17.64
N PRO A 832 -20.90 -14.94 18.25
CA PRO A 832 -19.64 -14.75 17.55
C PRO A 832 -19.01 -16.10 17.20
N ASN A 833 -18.34 -16.21 16.04
CA ASN A 833 -17.54 -17.37 15.66
C ASN A 833 -16.13 -16.97 15.23
N VAL A 834 -15.32 -17.97 14.86
CA VAL A 834 -13.99 -17.80 14.27
C VAL A 834 -13.94 -16.74 13.16
N PHE A 835 -14.96 -16.65 12.30
CA PHE A 835 -14.97 -15.68 11.20
C PHE A 835 -15.11 -14.24 11.68
N ARG A 836 -15.81 -13.96 12.80
CA ARG A 836 -15.81 -12.61 13.39
C ARG A 836 -14.40 -12.19 13.82
N TYR A 837 -13.62 -13.10 14.38
CA TYR A 837 -12.27 -12.78 14.87
C TYR A 837 -11.25 -12.71 13.73
N ILE A 838 -11.41 -13.53 12.69
CA ILE A 838 -10.73 -13.32 11.39
C ILE A 838 -11.05 -11.92 10.84
N SER A 839 -12.33 -11.49 10.85
CA SER A 839 -12.71 -10.13 10.44
C SER A 839 -12.07 -9.04 11.29
N LEU A 840 -11.94 -9.23 12.61
CA LEU A 840 -11.31 -8.26 13.51
C LEU A 840 -9.79 -8.16 13.27
N GLU A 841 -9.09 -9.30 13.12
CA GLU A 841 -7.66 -9.31 12.75
C GLU A 841 -7.44 -8.66 11.39
N MET A 842 -8.22 -9.03 10.38
CA MET A 842 -8.16 -8.40 9.05
C MET A 842 -8.43 -6.89 9.14
N ARG A 843 -9.40 -6.46 9.97
CA ARG A 843 -9.70 -5.04 10.15
C ARG A 843 -8.55 -4.27 10.78
N CYS A 844 -7.96 -4.83 11.84
CA CYS A 844 -6.81 -4.22 12.49
C CYS A 844 -5.57 -4.19 11.57
N ARG A 845 -5.28 -5.30 10.89
CA ARG A 845 -4.18 -5.42 9.91
C ARG A 845 -4.24 -4.33 8.84
N ARG A 846 -5.43 -4.05 8.29
CA ARG A 846 -5.59 -3.01 7.26
C ARG A 846 -5.40 -1.61 7.82
N LEU A 847 -5.84 -1.35 9.05
CA LEU A 847 -5.61 -0.08 9.72
C LEU A 847 -4.11 0.16 9.99
N GLU A 848 -3.39 -0.86 10.47
CA GLU A 848 -1.94 -0.83 10.63
C GLU A 848 -1.23 -0.56 9.28
N GLN A 849 -1.67 -1.19 8.18
CA GLN A 849 -1.16 -0.91 6.82
C GLN A 849 -1.41 0.53 6.36
N LEU A 850 -2.57 1.14 6.72
CA LEU A 850 -2.81 2.55 6.44
C LEU A 850 -1.78 3.44 7.17
N TYR A 851 -1.39 3.07 8.40
CA TYR A 851 -0.31 3.71 9.16
C TYR A 851 1.12 3.32 8.74
N ARG A 852 1.31 2.68 7.56
CA ARG A 852 2.58 2.24 6.96
C ARG A 852 3.21 0.95 7.52
N PHE A 853 2.45 0.10 8.20
CA PHE A 853 2.92 -1.24 8.57
C PHE A 853 3.35 -2.07 7.34
N THR A 854 4.50 -2.75 7.43
CA THR A 854 5.11 -3.53 6.34
C THR A 854 5.31 -5.01 6.71
N SER A 855 5.85 -5.82 5.79
CA SER A 855 6.17 -7.23 6.07
C SER A 855 7.38 -7.42 7.00
N ASP A 856 8.14 -6.37 7.29
CA ASP A 856 9.09 -6.31 8.40
C ASP A 856 8.39 -5.72 9.63
N THR A 857 7.88 -6.62 10.47
CA THR A 857 7.09 -6.25 11.66
C THR A 857 7.94 -5.67 12.79
N SER A 858 9.24 -5.97 12.78
CA SER A 858 10.26 -5.43 13.71
C SER A 858 10.77 -4.04 13.33
N SER A 859 10.51 -3.54 12.11
CA SER A 859 10.96 -2.21 11.70
C SER A 859 10.37 -1.11 12.59
N PRO A 860 11.11 -0.01 12.87
CA PRO A 860 10.58 1.13 13.63
C PRO A 860 9.29 1.72 13.03
N ILE A 861 9.15 1.65 11.71
CA ILE A 861 7.94 2.06 10.98
C ILE A 861 6.75 1.16 11.34
N SER A 862 6.93 -0.16 11.31
CA SER A 862 5.87 -1.11 11.68
C SER A 862 5.47 -1.01 13.15
N ILE A 863 6.43 -0.86 14.07
CA ILE A 863 6.16 -0.65 15.50
C ILE A 863 5.34 0.63 15.72
N ALA A 864 5.78 1.75 15.11
CA ALA A 864 5.05 3.01 15.19
C ALA A 864 3.65 2.93 14.53
N ALA A 865 3.48 2.14 13.47
CA ALA A 865 2.20 1.92 12.82
C ALA A 865 1.21 1.16 13.71
N GLN A 866 1.68 0.09 14.38
CA GLN A 866 0.89 -0.67 15.35
C GLN A 866 0.47 0.18 16.56
N GLN A 867 1.40 0.94 17.14
CA GLN A 867 1.11 1.87 18.23
C GLN A 867 0.08 2.93 17.83
N LYS A 868 0.22 3.55 16.65
CA LYS A 868 -0.77 4.52 16.13
C LYS A 868 -2.13 3.90 15.89
N ALA A 869 -2.18 2.69 15.31
CA ALA A 869 -3.43 1.98 15.08
C ALA A 869 -4.16 1.71 16.39
N CYS A 870 -3.45 1.26 17.43
CA CYS A 870 -4.07 0.90 18.69
C CYS A 870 -4.46 2.10 19.55
N ASN A 871 -3.59 3.12 19.65
CA ASN A 871 -3.86 4.32 20.45
C ASN A 871 -5.05 5.11 19.90
N ASN A 872 -5.18 5.21 18.58
CA ASN A 872 -6.23 5.99 17.94
C ASN A 872 -7.53 5.20 17.77
N HIS A 873 -7.49 3.86 17.69
CA HIS A 873 -8.66 3.02 17.38
C HIS A 873 -8.72 1.73 18.24
N PRO A 874 -8.71 1.83 19.58
CA PRO A 874 -8.62 0.69 20.49
C PRO A 874 -9.77 -0.33 20.36
N THR A 875 -10.91 0.07 19.79
CA THR A 875 -12.07 -0.79 19.53
C THR A 875 -11.91 -1.69 18.29
N ILE A 876 -10.98 -1.35 17.39
CA ILE A 876 -10.65 -2.13 16.18
C ILE A 876 -9.31 -2.84 16.37
N CYS A 877 -8.31 -2.11 16.89
CA CYS A 877 -6.99 -2.60 17.26
C CYS A 877 -6.78 -2.38 18.76
N PRO A 878 -7.10 -3.32 19.66
CA PRO A 878 -6.80 -3.14 21.07
C PRO A 878 -5.28 -3.04 21.27
N CYS A 879 -4.83 -2.11 22.12
CA CYS A 879 -3.44 -2.03 22.53
C CYS A 879 -3.07 -3.21 23.42
N HIS A 880 -1.89 -3.79 23.20
CA HIS A 880 -1.29 -4.75 24.13
C HIS A 880 -0.82 -4.01 25.40
N SER A 881 -1.73 -3.78 26.34
CA SER A 881 -1.47 -3.01 27.57
C SER A 881 -0.73 -3.78 28.68
N LYS A 882 -0.34 -5.04 28.42
CA LYS A 882 0.34 -5.93 29.39
C LYS A 882 1.47 -6.78 28.80
N TRP A 883 1.75 -6.60 27.52
CA TRP A 883 2.83 -7.29 26.80
C TRP A 883 3.59 -6.17 26.08
N PRO A 884 4.91 -6.04 26.23
CA PRO A 884 5.65 -5.04 25.47
C PRO A 884 5.53 -5.31 23.96
N PRO A 885 6.00 -4.42 23.05
CA PRO A 885 6.02 -4.63 21.58
C PRO A 885 6.96 -5.76 21.12
N LEU A 886 7.19 -6.74 21.99
CA LEU A 886 8.38 -7.54 22.16
C LEU A 886 8.04 -8.90 22.77
N ALA A 887 6.99 -9.57 22.27
CA ALA A 887 6.83 -11.02 22.37
C ALA A 887 7.96 -11.82 21.65
N PHE A 888 9.09 -11.17 21.43
CA PHE A 888 10.28 -11.60 20.72
C PHE A 888 11.59 -11.23 21.46
N GLN A 889 11.64 -10.18 22.30
CA GLN A 889 12.85 -9.85 23.09
C GLN A 889 12.80 -10.34 24.54
N GLU A 890 11.63 -10.58 25.13
CA GLU A 890 11.51 -11.35 26.39
C GLU A 890 11.27 -12.85 26.13
N TYR A 891 11.38 -13.27 24.86
CA TYR A 891 11.22 -14.66 24.41
C TYR A 891 12.50 -15.23 23.75
N ILE A 892 13.55 -14.41 23.64
CA ILE A 892 14.93 -14.84 23.39
C ILE A 892 15.66 -14.83 24.73
#